data_AF-A0AAV7K3P3-F1
#
_entry.id   AF-A0AAV7K3P3-F1
#
_cell.length_a   1.000
_cell.length_b   1.000
_cell.length_c   1.000
_cell.angle_alpha   90.00
_cell.angle_beta   90.00
_cell.angle_gamma   90.00
#
_symmetry.space_group_name_H-M   'P 1'
#
loop_
_entity.id
_entity.type
_entity.pdbx_description
1 polymer ?
#
loop_
_entity_poly.entity_id
_entity_poly.type
_entity_poly.pdbx_seq_one_letter_code
_entity_poly.pdbx_strand_id
1 'polypeptide(L)'
;MSNLLKLAEMTPHSIIRAEALFVIFRLAQVDFMDTLFDELNIFERCSTLAYHKDIRVCLSACKVLVEVVTRKYEIGNYQSNDNASLQSLVDQTDSRVVPLFGIMFIDEESSEFIKSSIISLAQRLSQINQLFAQRLSSVISTTLSNLPTPCEKSEALYRTLTVILVSSSLDLSHLIPLLISHLESTETLQYIFSIIHLLMLIHYAPLNLSTRSSFRIDVLPVIIRVLNSLEHPNKLWFQYRIAKLALTNNFHELSLPIISSLSRLPTTEQYRIFFQSIAAFSRAETLLMVSCDSIEVNHHMEIDNESYDGTLCSFDPSILLNVIKLYCCGISSLQTCRTLPNREFWECFLQLRSDLLSFLHQVLIACNQIRLMPRSTLSQPDRTVQIFNKCIKKISISLDLLQECRYRSFSADSSTLSYLNIIELSYNTLVMLIRKIILKEDYNLQLIRDKLLKAPKLKFLRQYTDLCEVSLTHLSKNLHFINDPVSHQHINFIKTFCFSLIVTPFYFPLYFFHCRHNLQIQLSFSNLPEKPQDPITLSLDTSLSFSVEGIISEKQVASSSQKIKGVTVKTHVRPDNNSVRSSPSPNTQTLTKQADLQQDNFNASFLIHFTHPSHYYLDISVHLVDEDGTTWLATNLDSKPPQWRVLYAIEDNP
;
A
#
# COMPACT_ATOMS: atom_id res chain seq x y z
N MET A 1 -14.10 26.94 -25.71
CA MET A 1 -12.90 26.22 -26.18
C MET A 1 -12.39 26.67 -27.54
N SER A 2 -13.24 26.70 -28.59
CA SER A 2 -12.83 27.18 -29.94
C SER A 2 -12.12 28.55 -29.95
N ASN A 3 -12.65 29.53 -29.20
CA ASN A 3 -12.01 30.86 -29.07
C ASN A 3 -10.66 30.81 -28.33
N LEU A 4 -10.48 29.91 -27.36
CA LEU A 4 -9.19 29.74 -26.67
C LEU A 4 -8.14 29.12 -27.58
N LEU A 5 -8.53 28.16 -28.44
CA LEU A 5 -7.63 27.58 -29.45
C LEU A 5 -7.23 28.63 -30.48
N LYS A 6 -8.19 29.43 -30.97
CA LYS A 6 -7.88 30.56 -31.86
C LYS A 6 -6.95 31.57 -31.18
N LEU A 7 -7.18 31.87 -29.89
CA LEU A 7 -6.31 32.74 -29.13
C LEU A 7 -4.88 32.17 -29.05
N ALA A 8 -4.74 30.88 -28.75
CA ALA A 8 -3.44 30.20 -28.65
C ALA A 8 -2.66 30.20 -29.98
N GLU A 9 -3.35 30.16 -31.12
CA GLU A 9 -2.69 30.19 -32.44
C GLU A 9 -2.37 31.61 -32.92
N MET A 10 -3.33 32.52 -32.79
CA MET A 10 -3.26 33.83 -33.44
C MET A 10 -2.49 34.87 -32.64
N THR A 11 -2.43 34.76 -31.30
CA THR A 11 -1.71 35.74 -30.47
C THR A 11 -0.21 35.67 -30.74
N PRO A 12 0.50 36.79 -30.94
CA PRO A 12 1.96 36.77 -31.13
C PRO A 12 2.73 36.57 -29.82
N HIS A 13 2.08 36.75 -28.66
CA HIS A 13 2.73 36.70 -27.35
C HIS A 13 2.79 35.26 -26.81
N SER A 14 4.00 34.72 -26.65
CA SER A 14 4.20 33.33 -26.21
C SER A 14 3.65 33.03 -24.82
N ILE A 15 3.68 34.00 -23.90
CA ILE A 15 3.08 33.88 -22.56
C ILE A 15 1.57 33.66 -22.67
N ILE A 16 0.88 34.48 -23.48
CA ILE A 16 -0.57 34.36 -23.69
C ILE A 16 -0.90 33.02 -24.37
N ARG A 17 -0.06 32.56 -25.31
CA ARG A 17 -0.20 31.22 -25.91
C ARG A 17 -0.11 30.12 -24.85
N ALA A 18 0.91 30.16 -24.00
CA ALA A 18 1.13 29.14 -22.97
C ALA A 18 -0.02 29.10 -21.96
N GLU A 19 -0.50 30.26 -21.49
CA GLU A 19 -1.63 30.34 -20.56
C GLU A 19 -2.94 29.86 -21.20
N ALA A 20 -3.21 30.22 -22.47
CA ALA A 20 -4.38 29.72 -23.20
C ALA A 20 -4.35 28.19 -23.30
N LEU A 21 -3.18 27.60 -23.61
CA LEU A 21 -2.99 26.15 -23.65
C LEU A 21 -3.10 25.51 -22.26
N PHE A 22 -2.64 26.18 -21.20
CA PHE A 22 -2.81 25.70 -19.83
C PHE A 22 -4.28 25.64 -19.41
N VAL A 23 -5.08 26.64 -19.78
CA VAL A 23 -6.53 26.63 -19.57
C VAL A 23 -7.18 25.49 -20.37
N ILE A 24 -6.77 25.29 -21.63
CA ILE A 24 -7.24 24.17 -22.45
C ILE A 24 -6.89 22.83 -21.79
N PHE A 25 -5.67 22.68 -21.25
CA PHE A 25 -5.25 21.50 -20.49
C PHE A 25 -6.12 21.26 -19.26
N ARG A 26 -6.44 22.30 -18.48
CA ARG A 26 -7.34 22.16 -17.31
C ARG A 26 -8.76 21.77 -17.71
N LEU A 27 -9.29 22.37 -18.77
CA LEU A 27 -10.57 21.95 -19.34
C LEU A 27 -10.51 20.51 -19.82
N ALA A 28 -9.36 20.08 -20.35
CA ALA A 28 -9.21 18.73 -20.83
C ALA A 28 -9.24 17.66 -19.73
N GLN A 29 -9.14 18.05 -18.46
CA GLN A 29 -9.24 17.15 -17.29
C GLN A 29 -10.70 16.94 -16.82
N VAL A 30 -11.70 17.51 -17.50
CA VAL A 30 -13.12 17.39 -17.13
C VAL A 30 -13.86 16.42 -18.05
N ASP A 31 -14.55 15.42 -17.49
CA ASP A 31 -15.12 14.25 -18.21
C ASP A 31 -16.11 14.59 -19.32
N PHE A 32 -16.76 15.75 -19.27
CA PHE A 32 -17.73 16.17 -20.30
C PHE A 32 -17.07 16.60 -21.64
N MET A 33 -15.74 16.76 -21.70
CA MET A 33 -15.08 17.39 -22.83
C MET A 33 -14.71 16.46 -23.98
N ASP A 34 -14.98 15.15 -23.87
CA ASP A 34 -14.45 14.16 -24.81
C ASP A 34 -15.02 14.30 -26.23
N THR A 35 -16.30 14.62 -26.36
CA THR A 35 -16.97 14.88 -27.66
C THR A 35 -16.46 16.16 -28.33
N LEU A 36 -16.07 17.16 -27.53
CA LEU A 36 -15.59 18.45 -28.02
C LEU A 36 -14.14 18.39 -28.54
N PHE A 37 -13.33 17.40 -28.13
CA PHE A 37 -11.96 17.27 -28.63
C PHE A 37 -11.90 16.90 -30.11
N ASP A 38 -12.78 16.00 -30.54
CA ASP A 38 -12.84 15.53 -31.91
C ASP A 38 -13.47 16.57 -32.84
N GLU A 39 -14.52 17.26 -32.40
CA GLU A 39 -15.16 18.33 -33.18
C GLU A 39 -14.23 19.53 -33.44
N LEU A 40 -13.30 19.81 -32.51
CA LEU A 40 -12.44 21.00 -32.57
C LEU A 40 -11.04 20.73 -33.11
N ASN A 41 -10.74 19.51 -33.58
CA ASN A 41 -9.42 19.07 -34.05
C ASN A 41 -8.28 19.47 -33.09
N ILE A 42 -8.52 19.34 -31.77
CA ILE A 42 -7.62 19.86 -30.73
C ILE A 42 -6.23 19.21 -30.83
N PHE A 43 -6.20 17.92 -31.18
CA PHE A 43 -4.97 17.16 -31.33
C PHE A 43 -4.07 17.72 -32.45
N GLU A 44 -4.61 17.96 -33.64
CA GLU A 44 -3.84 18.46 -34.78
C GLU A 44 -3.30 19.87 -34.51
N ARG A 45 -4.16 20.74 -33.98
CA ARG A 45 -3.83 22.13 -33.64
C ARG A 45 -2.73 22.21 -32.57
N CYS A 46 -2.86 21.44 -31.49
CA CYS A 46 -1.82 21.37 -30.45
C CYS A 46 -0.54 20.69 -30.96
N SER A 47 -0.64 19.75 -31.91
CA SER A 47 0.54 19.10 -32.52
C SER A 47 1.45 20.09 -33.26
N THR A 48 0.88 21.13 -33.87
CA THR A 48 1.69 22.21 -34.48
C THR A 48 2.42 23.05 -33.44
N LEU A 49 1.74 23.36 -32.32
CA LEU A 49 2.28 24.16 -31.23
C LEU A 49 3.31 23.40 -30.38
N ALA A 50 3.35 22.07 -30.47
CA ALA A 50 4.36 21.23 -29.84
C ALA A 50 5.78 21.40 -30.44
N TYR A 51 5.96 22.18 -31.52
CA TYR A 51 7.28 22.58 -32.03
C TYR A 51 7.56 24.07 -31.90
N HIS A 52 6.78 24.76 -31.07
CA HIS A 52 6.97 26.18 -30.86
C HIS A 52 8.36 26.47 -30.24
N LYS A 53 8.99 27.59 -30.66
CA LYS A 53 10.33 27.99 -30.21
C LYS A 53 10.42 28.23 -28.69
N ASP A 54 9.33 28.73 -28.10
CA ASP A 54 9.20 28.89 -26.65
C ASP A 54 8.81 27.56 -25.98
N ILE A 55 9.68 27.08 -25.08
CA ILE A 55 9.52 25.83 -24.34
C ILE A 55 8.24 25.77 -23.51
N ARG A 56 7.73 26.91 -23.00
CA ARG A 56 6.50 26.95 -22.19
C ARG A 56 5.26 26.65 -23.04
N VAL A 57 5.25 27.16 -24.27
CA VAL A 57 4.18 26.91 -25.24
C VAL A 57 4.23 25.44 -25.67
N CYS A 58 5.41 24.95 -26.03
CA CYS A 58 5.64 23.56 -26.39
C CYS A 58 5.20 22.59 -25.28
N LEU A 59 5.64 22.82 -24.04
CA LEU A 59 5.28 22.02 -22.87
C LEU A 59 3.76 22.02 -22.62
N SER A 60 3.11 23.18 -22.73
CA SER A 60 1.67 23.29 -22.51
C SER A 60 0.88 22.57 -23.61
N ALA A 61 1.33 22.66 -24.87
CA ALA A 61 0.75 21.89 -25.97
C ALA A 61 0.91 20.38 -25.75
N CYS A 62 2.10 19.92 -25.35
CA CYS A 62 2.34 18.52 -25.02
C CYS A 62 1.49 18.04 -23.83
N LYS A 63 1.24 18.86 -22.80
CA LYS A 63 0.30 18.53 -21.71
C LYS A 63 -1.10 18.25 -22.22
N VAL A 64 -1.61 19.07 -23.15
CA VAL A 64 -2.91 18.85 -23.79
C VAL A 64 -2.90 17.55 -24.59
N LEU A 65 -1.89 17.32 -25.43
CA LEU A 65 -1.80 16.11 -26.25
C LEU A 65 -1.78 14.83 -25.40
N VAL A 66 -0.96 14.81 -24.34
CA VAL A 66 -0.89 13.66 -23.43
C VAL A 66 -2.23 13.42 -22.76
N GLU A 67 -2.90 14.45 -22.22
CA GLU A 67 -4.21 14.30 -21.57
C GLU A 67 -5.29 13.75 -22.53
N VAL A 68 -5.34 14.27 -23.77
CA VAL A 68 -6.28 13.79 -24.79
C VAL A 68 -6.03 12.31 -25.11
N VAL A 69 -4.77 11.91 -25.27
CA VAL A 69 -4.41 10.51 -25.52
C VAL A 69 -4.71 9.62 -24.31
N THR A 70 -4.39 10.07 -23.09
CA THR A 70 -4.69 9.34 -21.85
C THR A 70 -6.17 9.02 -21.75
N ARG A 71 -7.03 10.01 -21.97
CA ARG A 71 -8.49 9.82 -21.90
C ARG A 71 -9.02 8.90 -22.98
N LYS A 72 -8.60 9.10 -24.23
CA LYS A 72 -8.99 8.22 -25.32
C LYS A 72 -8.56 6.78 -25.07
N TYR A 73 -7.40 6.57 -24.45
CA TYR A 73 -6.93 5.25 -24.05
C TYR A 73 -7.75 4.65 -22.89
N GLU A 74 -8.08 5.45 -21.88
CA GLU A 74 -8.93 5.04 -20.75
C GLU A 74 -10.34 4.64 -21.21
N ILE A 75 -10.94 5.39 -22.13
CA ILE A 75 -12.25 5.11 -22.73
C ILE A 75 -12.18 3.92 -23.70
N GLY A 76 -11.14 3.87 -24.54
CA GLY A 76 -10.93 2.80 -25.53
C GLY A 76 -10.74 1.41 -24.91
N ASN A 77 -10.16 1.32 -23.71
CA ASN A 77 -10.07 0.06 -22.96
C ASN A 77 -11.44 -0.53 -22.58
N TYR A 78 -12.53 0.24 -22.64
CA TYR A 78 -13.90 -0.24 -22.44
C TYR A 78 -14.62 -0.60 -23.75
N GLN A 79 -14.12 -0.21 -24.92
CA GLN A 79 -14.76 -0.42 -26.23
C GLN A 79 -13.76 -1.02 -27.24
N SER A 80 -13.80 -2.34 -27.41
CA SER A 80 -12.76 -3.18 -28.02
C SER A 80 -12.45 -3.01 -29.52
N ASN A 81 -13.02 -2.03 -30.24
CA ASN A 81 -13.02 -2.07 -31.72
C ASN A 81 -12.09 -1.08 -32.44
N ASP A 82 -11.46 -0.10 -31.77
CA ASP A 82 -10.68 0.98 -32.43
C ASP A 82 -9.19 1.07 -32.03
N ASN A 83 -8.56 -0.05 -31.67
CA ASN A 83 -7.17 -0.06 -31.15
C ASN A 83 -6.10 0.47 -32.11
N ALA A 84 -6.29 0.34 -33.44
CA ALA A 84 -5.29 0.77 -34.43
C ALA A 84 -5.20 2.31 -34.55
N SER A 85 -6.32 3.02 -34.43
CA SER A 85 -6.35 4.48 -34.50
C SER A 85 -5.75 5.11 -33.24
N LEU A 86 -6.03 4.52 -32.06
CA LEU A 86 -5.46 4.94 -30.78
C LEU A 86 -3.94 4.79 -30.74
N GLN A 87 -3.42 3.67 -31.23
CA GLN A 87 -1.96 3.45 -31.29
C GLN A 87 -1.26 4.50 -32.16
N SER A 88 -1.89 4.91 -33.28
CA SER A 88 -1.33 5.95 -34.14
C SER A 88 -1.27 7.33 -33.46
N LEU A 89 -2.26 7.67 -32.63
CA LEU A 89 -2.29 8.91 -31.85
C LEU A 89 -1.22 8.91 -30.75
N VAL A 90 -1.02 7.75 -30.11
CA VAL A 90 0.04 7.53 -29.14
C VAL A 90 1.40 7.74 -29.80
N ASP A 91 1.68 7.08 -30.93
CA ASP A 91 2.96 7.21 -31.65
C ASP A 91 3.23 8.66 -32.12
N GLN A 92 2.19 9.36 -32.58
CA GLN A 92 2.32 10.77 -32.93
C GLN A 92 2.69 11.62 -31.72
N THR A 93 2.03 11.40 -30.57
CA THR A 93 2.33 12.13 -29.33
C THR A 93 3.74 11.85 -28.83
N ASP A 94 4.17 10.59 -28.89
CA ASP A 94 5.53 10.16 -28.53
C ASP A 94 6.59 10.94 -29.33
N SER A 95 6.40 11.04 -30.66
CA SER A 95 7.32 11.77 -31.54
C SER A 95 7.44 13.27 -31.23
N ARG A 96 6.42 13.85 -30.59
CA ARG A 96 6.40 15.27 -30.18
C ARG A 96 7.00 15.47 -28.78
N VAL A 97 6.79 14.52 -27.87
CA VAL A 97 7.19 14.63 -26.47
C VAL A 97 8.65 14.21 -26.24
N VAL A 98 9.18 13.22 -26.95
CA VAL A 98 10.59 12.80 -26.78
C VAL A 98 11.61 13.94 -27.03
N PRO A 99 11.47 14.78 -28.07
CA PRO A 99 12.37 15.91 -28.30
C PRO A 99 12.41 16.95 -27.16
N LEU A 100 11.31 17.13 -26.41
CA LEU A 100 11.27 18.03 -25.25
C LEU A 100 12.27 17.62 -24.16
N PHE A 101 12.49 16.32 -23.98
CA PHE A 101 13.52 15.83 -23.06
C PHE A 101 14.91 16.21 -23.57
N GLY A 102 15.14 16.11 -24.89
CA GLY A 102 16.36 16.62 -25.53
C GLY A 102 16.65 18.08 -25.17
N ILE A 103 15.62 18.94 -25.17
CA ILE A 103 15.72 20.37 -24.84
C ILE A 103 16.02 20.59 -23.35
N MET A 104 15.47 19.78 -22.44
CA MET A 104 15.83 19.82 -21.01
C MET A 104 17.34 19.62 -20.78
N PHE A 105 18.02 18.88 -21.66
CA PHE A 105 19.46 18.63 -21.51
C PHE A 105 20.32 19.82 -21.94
N ILE A 106 19.77 20.67 -22.80
CA ILE A 106 20.50 21.80 -23.38
C ILE A 106 20.35 23.04 -22.48
N ASP A 107 19.16 23.30 -21.94
CA ASP A 107 18.84 24.56 -21.26
C ASP A 107 19.10 24.54 -19.73
N GLU A 108 20.16 25.23 -19.30
CA GLU A 108 20.58 25.37 -17.90
C GLU A 108 19.64 26.27 -17.08
N GLU A 109 18.89 27.18 -17.72
CA GLU A 109 17.99 28.13 -17.04
C GLU A 109 16.56 27.59 -16.88
N SER A 110 16.34 26.31 -17.20
CA SER A 110 15.01 25.71 -17.11
C SER A 110 14.52 25.65 -15.65
N SER A 111 13.47 26.44 -15.36
CA SER A 111 12.83 26.50 -14.03
C SER A 111 12.40 25.10 -13.53
N GLU A 112 12.42 24.88 -12.20
CA GLU A 112 11.93 23.63 -11.58
C GLU A 112 10.50 23.24 -12.02
N PHE A 113 9.68 24.24 -12.35
CA PHE A 113 8.34 24.04 -12.89
C PHE A 113 8.34 23.28 -14.24
N ILE A 114 9.30 23.59 -15.12
CA ILE A 114 9.46 22.90 -16.41
C ILE A 114 9.91 21.46 -16.16
N LYS A 115 10.92 21.26 -15.29
CA LYS A 115 11.44 19.93 -14.93
C LYS A 115 10.35 19.02 -14.36
N SER A 116 9.60 19.50 -13.36
CA SER A 116 8.48 18.77 -12.74
C SER A 116 7.35 18.46 -13.73
N SER A 117 7.02 19.40 -14.61
CA SER A 117 6.01 19.21 -15.64
C SER A 117 6.40 18.11 -16.63
N ILE A 118 7.66 18.08 -17.06
CA ILE A 118 8.14 17.07 -18.02
C ILE A 118 8.20 15.68 -17.37
N ILE A 119 8.63 15.59 -16.11
CA ILE A 119 8.55 14.33 -15.33
C ILE A 119 7.11 13.81 -15.26
N SER A 120 6.13 14.70 -15.02
CA SER A 120 4.71 14.31 -14.96
C SER A 120 4.18 13.79 -16.31
N LEU A 121 4.68 14.32 -17.43
CA LEU A 121 4.34 13.84 -18.78
C LEU A 121 4.97 12.48 -19.05
N ALA A 122 6.25 12.29 -18.67
CA ALA A 122 6.93 11.00 -18.76
C ALA A 122 6.14 9.91 -18.03
N GLN A 123 5.67 10.23 -16.81
CA GLN A 123 4.89 9.33 -15.99
C GLN A 123 3.63 8.87 -16.71
N ARG A 124 2.78 9.82 -17.14
CA ARG A 124 1.49 9.51 -17.75
C ARG A 124 1.63 8.75 -19.06
N LEU A 125 2.54 9.15 -19.95
CA LEU A 125 2.75 8.44 -21.21
C LEU A 125 3.34 7.05 -21.01
N SER A 126 4.28 6.88 -20.06
CA SER A 126 4.85 5.55 -19.77
C SER A 126 3.86 4.57 -19.16
N GLN A 127 2.77 5.04 -18.53
CA GLN A 127 1.66 4.20 -18.09
C GLN A 127 0.80 3.67 -19.25
N ILE A 128 0.75 4.42 -20.36
CA ILE A 128 -0.10 4.12 -21.53
C ILE A 128 0.67 3.31 -22.57
N ASN A 129 1.93 3.66 -22.84
CA ASN A 129 2.72 3.06 -23.90
C ASN A 129 4.10 2.57 -23.41
N GLN A 130 4.30 1.26 -23.43
CA GLN A 130 5.58 0.65 -23.10
C GLN A 130 6.68 1.00 -24.12
N LEU A 131 6.33 1.19 -25.41
CA LEU A 131 7.30 1.58 -26.44
C LEU A 131 7.83 3.01 -26.22
N PHE A 132 6.96 3.93 -25.78
CA PHE A 132 7.39 5.27 -25.36
C PHE A 132 8.41 5.18 -24.23
N ALA A 133 8.11 4.38 -23.21
CA ALA A 133 9.00 4.19 -22.06
C ALA A 133 10.38 3.66 -22.50
N GLN A 134 10.42 2.71 -23.44
CA GLN A 134 11.67 2.18 -24.02
C GLN A 134 12.45 3.25 -24.80
N ARG A 135 11.79 4.00 -25.69
CA ARG A 135 12.43 5.07 -26.49
C ARG A 135 12.94 6.21 -25.61
N LEU A 136 12.14 6.66 -24.64
CA LEU A 136 12.53 7.72 -23.73
C LEU A 136 13.71 7.26 -22.86
N SER A 137 13.67 6.01 -22.37
CA SER A 137 14.78 5.48 -21.61
C SER A 137 16.06 5.35 -22.42
N SER A 138 16.01 5.00 -23.71
CA SER A 138 17.23 4.93 -24.54
C SER A 138 17.84 6.31 -24.78
N VAL A 139 17.01 7.32 -25.04
CA VAL A 139 17.45 8.73 -25.13
C VAL A 139 18.09 9.17 -23.81
N ILE A 140 17.45 8.88 -22.67
CA ILE A 140 18.03 9.22 -21.38
C ILE A 140 19.35 8.45 -21.14
N SER A 141 19.41 7.15 -21.39
CA SER A 141 20.62 6.33 -21.22
C SER A 141 21.80 6.88 -22.01
N THR A 142 21.58 7.23 -23.28
CA THR A 142 22.61 7.81 -24.16
C THR A 142 23.05 9.20 -23.70
N THR A 143 22.14 10.02 -23.18
CA THR A 143 22.51 11.32 -22.60
C THR A 143 23.29 11.19 -21.30
N LEU A 144 22.92 10.25 -20.43
CA LEU A 144 23.64 9.97 -19.20
C LEU A 144 25.04 9.44 -19.48
N SER A 145 25.23 8.58 -20.47
CA SER A 145 26.57 8.08 -20.86
C SER A 145 27.48 9.19 -21.40
N ASN A 146 26.90 10.26 -21.95
CA ASN A 146 27.65 11.40 -22.48
C ASN A 146 27.99 12.44 -21.40
N LEU A 147 27.47 12.31 -20.18
CA LEU A 147 27.75 13.20 -19.07
C LEU A 147 28.91 12.61 -18.23
N PRO A 148 30.12 13.20 -18.27
CA PRO A 148 31.30 12.63 -17.61
C PRO A 148 31.24 12.73 -16.08
N THR A 149 30.44 13.65 -15.54
CA THR A 149 30.26 13.85 -14.09
C THR A 149 28.81 14.15 -13.75
N PRO A 150 28.35 13.76 -12.55
CA PRO A 150 27.01 14.09 -12.08
C PRO A 150 26.86 15.62 -11.92
N CYS A 151 25.79 16.16 -12.47
CA CYS A 151 25.45 17.59 -12.47
C CYS A 151 23.94 17.76 -12.28
N GLU A 152 23.43 18.98 -12.17
CA GLU A 152 21.99 19.22 -11.96
C GLU A 152 21.11 18.60 -13.06
N LYS A 153 21.65 18.48 -14.28
CA LYS A 153 20.98 17.83 -15.42
C LYS A 153 20.83 16.32 -15.19
N SER A 154 21.81 15.67 -14.57
CA SER A 154 21.73 14.24 -14.28
C SER A 154 20.71 13.92 -13.18
N GLU A 155 20.44 14.83 -12.24
CA GLU A 155 19.39 14.63 -11.24
C GLU A 155 17.99 14.54 -11.87
N ALA A 156 17.64 15.51 -12.72
CA ALA A 156 16.35 15.50 -13.42
C ALA A 156 16.19 14.22 -14.25
N LEU A 157 17.30 13.75 -14.85
CA LEU A 157 17.35 12.48 -15.58
C LEU A 157 17.11 11.26 -14.69
N TYR A 158 17.80 11.16 -13.54
CA TYR A 158 17.59 10.07 -12.60
C TYR A 158 16.15 10.05 -12.08
N ARG A 159 15.57 11.22 -11.77
CA ARG A 159 14.17 11.33 -11.31
C ARG A 159 13.19 10.94 -12.41
N THR A 160 13.47 11.30 -13.65
CA THR A 160 12.67 10.89 -14.81
C THR A 160 12.71 9.38 -15.00
N LEU A 161 13.91 8.76 -15.00
CA LEU A 161 14.05 7.30 -15.08
C LEU A 161 13.36 6.57 -13.93
N THR A 162 13.49 7.09 -12.72
CA THR A 162 12.81 6.56 -11.51
C THR A 162 11.30 6.49 -11.76
N VAL A 163 10.70 7.58 -12.25
CA VAL A 163 9.25 7.66 -12.50
C VAL A 163 8.80 6.74 -13.63
N ILE A 164 9.60 6.62 -14.69
CA ILE A 164 9.35 5.67 -15.79
C ILE A 164 9.41 4.23 -15.27
N LEU A 165 10.41 3.88 -14.47
CA LEU A 165 10.57 2.54 -13.90
C LEU A 165 9.46 2.18 -12.91
N VAL A 166 8.92 3.15 -12.17
CA VAL A 166 7.74 2.90 -11.31
C VAL A 166 6.51 2.59 -12.16
N SER A 167 6.37 3.26 -13.31
CA SER A 167 5.19 3.20 -14.17
C SER A 167 5.20 2.07 -15.20
N SER A 168 6.38 1.57 -15.59
CA SER A 168 6.56 0.61 -16.68
C SER A 168 7.54 -0.52 -16.33
N SER A 169 7.40 -1.68 -16.95
CA SER A 169 8.36 -2.79 -16.86
C SER A 169 9.45 -2.64 -17.94
N LEU A 170 10.47 -1.85 -17.63
CA LEU A 170 11.70 -1.73 -18.43
C LEU A 170 12.86 -2.42 -17.72
N ASP A 171 13.73 -3.04 -18.50
CA ASP A 171 15.04 -3.53 -18.05
C ASP A 171 16.11 -2.46 -18.35
N LEU A 172 16.69 -1.91 -17.29
CA LEU A 172 17.77 -0.92 -17.36
C LEU A 172 19.05 -1.43 -16.69
N SER A 173 19.23 -2.75 -16.65
CA SER A 173 20.43 -3.40 -16.10
C SER A 173 21.74 -2.88 -16.71
N HIS A 174 21.74 -2.52 -18.00
CA HIS A 174 22.89 -1.93 -18.69
C HIS A 174 23.39 -0.61 -18.07
N LEU A 175 22.56 0.13 -17.33
CA LEU A 175 22.96 1.37 -16.66
C LEU A 175 23.65 1.16 -15.32
N ILE A 176 23.60 -0.05 -14.74
CA ILE A 176 24.14 -0.30 -13.40
C ILE A 176 25.62 0.12 -13.28
N PRO A 177 26.54 -0.23 -14.21
CA PRO A 177 27.94 0.16 -14.09
C PRO A 177 28.15 1.67 -14.11
N LEU A 178 27.40 2.39 -14.97
CA LEU A 178 27.45 3.86 -15.06
C LEU A 178 26.92 4.51 -13.77
N LEU A 179 25.85 3.97 -13.21
CA LEU A 179 25.28 4.49 -11.96
C LEU A 179 26.22 4.27 -10.77
N ILE A 180 26.92 3.14 -10.73
CA ILE A 180 27.95 2.87 -9.71
C ILE A 180 29.09 3.88 -9.84
N SER A 181 29.62 4.11 -11.04
CA SER A 181 30.71 5.09 -11.23
C SER A 181 30.27 6.53 -10.89
N HIS A 182 29.02 6.88 -11.24
CA HIS A 182 28.44 8.17 -10.87
C HIS A 182 28.22 8.29 -9.36
N LEU A 183 27.86 7.19 -8.67
CA LEU A 183 27.69 7.16 -7.22
C LEU A 183 29.02 7.35 -6.47
N GLU A 184 30.10 6.77 -6.98
CA GLU A 184 31.44 6.88 -6.37
C GLU A 184 32.09 8.25 -6.61
N SER A 185 31.70 8.96 -7.67
CA SER A 185 32.27 10.27 -8.05
C SER A 185 31.53 11.48 -7.47
N THR A 186 30.36 11.29 -6.85
CA THR A 186 29.53 12.38 -6.30
C THR A 186 29.63 12.50 -4.79
N GLU A 187 29.72 13.73 -4.29
CA GLU A 187 29.62 14.04 -2.85
C GLU A 187 28.27 14.67 -2.47
N THR A 188 27.50 15.13 -3.45
CA THR A 188 26.20 15.79 -3.23
C THR A 188 25.10 14.79 -2.87
N LEU A 189 24.49 14.98 -1.70
CA LEU A 189 23.49 14.08 -1.13
C LEU A 189 22.26 13.85 -2.04
N GLN A 190 21.78 14.88 -2.75
CA GLN A 190 20.61 14.75 -3.63
C GLN A 190 20.85 13.79 -4.81
N TYR A 191 22.05 13.82 -5.40
CA TYR A 191 22.42 12.91 -6.48
C TYR A 191 22.59 11.49 -5.96
N ILE A 192 23.28 11.33 -4.83
CA ILE A 192 23.45 10.04 -4.15
C ILE A 192 22.07 9.40 -3.89
N PHE A 193 21.11 10.16 -3.38
CA PHE A 193 19.76 9.66 -3.12
C PHE A 193 19.05 9.21 -4.40
N SER A 194 19.13 10.01 -5.47
CA SER A 194 18.46 9.71 -6.73
C SER A 194 19.07 8.50 -7.43
N ILE A 195 20.41 8.36 -7.40
CA ILE A 195 21.13 7.21 -7.94
C ILE A 195 20.80 5.95 -7.15
N ILE A 196 20.82 6.00 -5.81
CA ILE A 196 20.47 4.85 -4.97
C ILE A 196 19.01 4.43 -5.19
N HIS A 197 18.09 5.38 -5.30
CA HIS A 197 16.69 5.08 -5.62
C HIS A 197 16.56 4.38 -6.97
N LEU A 198 17.26 4.89 -7.99
CA LEU A 198 17.26 4.30 -9.32
C LEU A 198 17.85 2.90 -9.32
N LEU A 199 19.01 2.69 -8.68
CA LEU A 199 19.64 1.38 -8.51
C LEU A 199 18.69 0.39 -7.83
N MET A 200 18.01 0.80 -6.75
CA MET A 200 17.00 -0.04 -6.11
C MET A 200 15.86 -0.37 -7.07
N LEU A 201 15.33 0.59 -7.83
CA LEU A 201 14.24 0.32 -8.78
C LEU A 201 14.66 -0.55 -9.98
N ILE A 202 15.92 -0.45 -10.43
CA ILE A 202 16.47 -1.33 -11.47
C ILE A 202 16.54 -2.76 -10.92
N HIS A 203 17.07 -2.96 -9.72
CA HIS A 203 17.14 -4.28 -9.10
C HIS A 203 15.79 -4.75 -8.51
N TYR A 204 14.80 -3.86 -8.49
CA TYR A 204 13.40 -4.17 -8.21
C TYR A 204 12.73 -4.83 -9.43
N ALA A 205 13.25 -4.57 -10.65
CA ALA A 205 12.70 -5.02 -11.92
C ALA A 205 13.76 -5.84 -12.67
N PRO A 206 13.77 -7.19 -12.62
CA PRO A 206 12.65 -8.13 -12.77
C PRO A 206 12.62 -9.19 -11.63
N LEU A 207 11.66 -10.12 -11.72
CA LEU A 207 11.48 -11.32 -10.88
C LEU A 207 12.68 -12.30 -10.86
N ASN A 208 13.84 -11.91 -11.39
CA ASN A 208 14.99 -12.78 -11.52
C ASN A 208 15.82 -12.73 -10.25
N LEU A 209 15.87 -13.85 -9.52
CA LEU A 209 16.78 -14.08 -8.39
C LEU A 209 18.22 -13.64 -8.71
N SER A 210 18.67 -13.80 -9.96
CA SER A 210 19.99 -13.37 -10.44
C SER A 210 20.26 -11.87 -10.34
N THR A 211 19.23 -11.03 -10.50
CA THR A 211 19.37 -9.58 -10.36
C THR A 211 19.37 -9.14 -8.90
N ARG A 212 18.71 -9.89 -8.00
CA ARG A 212 18.77 -9.60 -6.56
C ARG A 212 20.11 -10.01 -5.97
N SER A 213 20.66 -11.15 -6.39
CA SER A 213 21.99 -11.57 -5.97
C SER A 213 23.07 -10.60 -6.46
N SER A 214 22.96 -10.07 -7.68
CA SER A 214 23.87 -9.03 -8.18
C SER A 214 23.79 -7.74 -7.35
N PHE A 215 22.59 -7.31 -6.94
CA PHE A 215 22.46 -6.15 -6.03
C PHE A 215 23.24 -6.38 -4.72
N ARG A 216 23.08 -7.56 -4.12
CA ARG A 216 23.71 -7.90 -2.83
C ARG A 216 25.23 -7.99 -2.93
N ILE A 217 25.75 -8.54 -4.01
CA ILE A 217 27.20 -8.77 -4.19
C ILE A 217 27.90 -7.51 -4.71
N ASP A 218 27.35 -6.86 -5.73
CA ASP A 218 28.06 -5.82 -6.49
C ASP A 218 27.69 -4.40 -6.04
N VAL A 219 26.42 -4.16 -5.69
CA VAL A 219 25.89 -2.79 -5.47
C VAL A 219 25.86 -2.42 -3.98
N LEU A 220 25.36 -3.30 -3.15
CA LEU A 220 25.19 -3.07 -1.71
C LEU A 220 26.49 -2.66 -1.00
N PRO A 221 27.65 -3.32 -1.23
CA PRO A 221 28.90 -2.92 -0.58
C PRO A 221 29.36 -1.52 -0.98
N VAL A 222 29.15 -1.12 -2.24
CA VAL A 222 29.48 0.23 -2.74
C VAL A 222 28.61 1.27 -2.05
N ILE A 223 27.29 1.05 -2.00
CA ILE A 223 26.36 1.97 -1.33
C ILE A 223 26.77 2.17 0.13
N ILE A 224 27.03 1.09 0.87
CA ILE A 224 27.42 1.17 2.28
C ILE A 224 28.75 1.92 2.44
N ARG A 225 29.73 1.67 1.56
CA ARG A 225 31.02 2.37 1.57
C ARG A 225 30.85 3.87 1.37
N VAL A 226 30.11 4.28 0.33
CA VAL A 226 29.83 5.70 0.03
C VAL A 226 29.08 6.35 1.19
N LEU A 227 28.03 5.71 1.72
CA LEU A 227 27.27 6.25 2.86
C LEU A 227 28.14 6.42 4.12
N ASN A 228 29.13 5.56 4.31
CA ASN A 228 30.05 5.65 5.44
C ASN A 228 31.15 6.70 5.24
N SER A 229 31.61 6.94 4.01
CA SER A 229 32.63 7.94 3.70
C SER A 229 32.10 9.38 3.65
N LEU A 230 30.78 9.60 3.63
CA LEU A 230 30.22 10.95 3.62
C LEU A 230 30.59 11.75 4.88
N GLU A 231 31.19 12.93 4.67
CA GLU A 231 31.51 13.93 5.69
C GLU A 231 30.56 15.13 5.59
N HIS A 232 29.26 14.88 5.82
CA HIS A 232 28.22 15.92 5.74
C HIS A 232 27.47 16.07 7.07
N PRO A 233 27.13 17.29 7.53
CA PRO A 233 26.43 17.51 8.80
C PRO A 233 25.09 16.75 8.88
N ASN A 234 24.37 16.65 7.75
CA ASN A 234 23.09 15.94 7.65
C ASN A 234 23.22 14.43 7.35
N LYS A 235 24.40 13.81 7.50
CA LYS A 235 24.65 12.40 7.18
C LYS A 235 23.66 11.44 7.82
N LEU A 236 23.36 11.62 9.11
CA LEU A 236 22.48 10.69 9.86
C LEU A 236 21.04 10.72 9.35
N TRP A 237 20.51 11.93 9.14
CA TRP A 237 19.18 12.10 8.54
C TRP A 237 19.13 11.53 7.12
N PHE A 238 20.20 11.74 6.35
CA PHE A 238 20.34 11.20 5.00
C PHE A 238 20.34 9.67 4.99
N GLN A 239 21.15 9.05 5.84
CA GLN A 239 21.19 7.59 6.04
C GLN A 239 19.82 7.05 6.45
N TYR A 240 19.11 7.72 7.37
CA TYR A 240 17.75 7.35 7.73
C TYR A 240 16.78 7.41 6.54
N ARG A 241 16.86 8.46 5.70
CA ARG A 241 16.04 8.57 4.48
C ARG A 241 16.33 7.44 3.48
N ILE A 242 17.59 7.06 3.30
CA ILE A 242 17.98 5.92 2.46
C ILE A 242 17.40 4.63 3.04
N ALA A 243 17.55 4.40 4.35
CA ALA A 243 17.02 3.21 5.01
C ALA A 243 15.49 3.12 4.91
N LYS A 244 14.78 4.25 5.09
CA LYS A 244 13.34 4.34 4.87
C LYS A 244 12.98 3.97 3.43
N LEU A 245 13.68 4.52 2.44
CA LEU A 245 13.46 4.24 1.03
C LEU A 245 13.70 2.75 0.69
N ALA A 246 14.73 2.16 1.31
CA ALA A 246 15.03 0.75 1.19
C ALA A 246 13.88 -0.12 1.76
N LEU A 247 13.38 0.20 2.96
CA LEU A 247 12.24 -0.50 3.58
C LEU A 247 10.95 -0.39 2.76
N THR A 248 10.68 0.77 2.15
CA THR A 248 9.50 0.96 1.30
C THR A 248 9.58 0.18 -0.01
N ASN A 249 10.79 -0.12 -0.49
CA ASN A 249 11.03 -0.87 -1.73
C ASN A 249 11.47 -2.33 -1.49
N ASN A 250 11.35 -2.84 -0.26
CA ASN A 250 11.77 -4.19 0.13
C ASN A 250 13.28 -4.50 -0.09
N PHE A 251 14.15 -3.56 0.27
CA PHE A 251 15.60 -3.76 0.36
C PHE A 251 16.04 -3.84 1.83
N HIS A 252 15.53 -4.83 2.57
CA HIS A 252 15.82 -5.02 4.00
C HIS A 252 17.32 -5.25 4.28
N GLU A 253 18.04 -5.82 3.31
CA GLU A 253 19.49 -6.03 3.40
C GLU A 253 20.28 -4.72 3.41
N LEU A 254 19.80 -3.69 2.70
CA LEU A 254 20.38 -2.35 2.71
C LEU A 254 19.96 -1.57 3.97
N SER A 255 18.71 -1.69 4.39
CA SER A 255 18.21 -0.96 5.56
C SER A 255 18.81 -1.46 6.87
N LEU A 256 19.00 -2.77 7.03
CA LEU A 256 19.47 -3.41 8.26
C LEU A 256 20.79 -2.82 8.81
N PRO A 257 21.91 -2.74 8.04
CA PRO A 257 23.15 -2.19 8.55
C PRO A 257 23.04 -0.70 8.89
N ILE A 258 22.27 0.06 8.12
CA ILE A 258 22.05 1.50 8.35
C ILE A 258 21.25 1.73 9.63
N ILE A 259 20.15 1.00 9.83
CA ILE A 259 19.30 1.16 11.02
C ILE A 259 20.01 0.63 12.26
N SER A 260 20.79 -0.45 12.12
CA SER A 260 21.61 -0.97 13.21
C SER A 260 22.65 0.03 13.67
N SER A 261 23.29 0.80 12.76
CA SER A 261 24.21 1.86 13.14
C SER A 261 23.49 3.02 13.81
N LEU A 262 22.34 3.46 13.27
CA LEU A 262 21.51 4.51 13.86
C LEU A 262 21.02 4.15 15.28
N SER A 263 20.71 2.88 15.53
CA SER A 263 20.25 2.39 16.84
C SER A 263 21.31 2.45 17.96
N ARG A 264 22.60 2.62 17.60
CA ARG A 264 23.71 2.70 18.56
C ARG A 264 24.08 4.13 18.92
N LEU A 265 23.48 5.12 18.25
CA LEU A 265 23.77 6.53 18.48
C LEU A 265 23.07 7.03 19.76
N PRO A 266 23.64 8.05 20.43
CA PRO A 266 23.02 8.69 21.59
C PRO A 266 21.80 9.50 21.14
N THR A 267 20.64 8.83 21.07
CA THR A 267 19.32 9.41 20.79
C THR A 267 18.41 9.22 22.01
N THR A 268 17.20 9.80 22.00
CA THR A 268 16.21 9.49 23.03
C THR A 268 15.94 7.98 23.07
N GLU A 269 15.64 7.45 24.25
CA GLU A 269 15.41 6.01 24.43
C GLU A 269 14.34 5.45 23.48
N GLN A 270 13.26 6.20 23.21
CA GLN A 270 12.19 5.75 22.32
C GLN A 270 12.65 5.58 20.87
N TYR A 271 13.42 6.52 20.32
CA TYR A 271 13.99 6.38 18.98
C TYR A 271 15.01 5.23 18.92
N ARG A 272 15.80 5.04 19.98
CA ARG A 272 16.72 3.89 20.08
C ARG A 272 15.95 2.58 20.00
N ILE A 273 14.87 2.43 20.79
CA ILE A 273 14.02 1.23 20.77
C ILE A 273 13.35 1.07 19.41
N PHE A 274 12.78 2.14 18.84
CA PHE A 274 12.18 2.12 17.51
C PHE A 274 13.13 1.61 16.42
N PHE A 275 14.37 2.12 16.38
CA PHE A 275 15.38 1.62 15.43
C PHE A 275 15.77 0.17 15.70
N GLN A 276 15.88 -0.24 16.96
CA GLN A 276 16.13 -1.65 17.30
C GLN A 276 14.99 -2.56 16.83
N SER A 277 13.73 -2.15 16.99
CA SER A 277 12.57 -2.89 16.51
C SER A 277 12.59 -3.01 14.98
N ILE A 278 12.85 -1.91 14.26
CA ILE A 278 12.94 -1.95 12.79
C ILE A 278 14.10 -2.83 12.30
N ALA A 279 15.25 -2.78 12.97
CA ALA A 279 16.37 -3.67 12.66
C ALA A 279 16.00 -5.15 12.88
N ALA A 280 15.22 -5.47 13.92
CA ALA A 280 14.73 -6.82 14.14
C ALA A 280 13.79 -7.30 13.01
N PHE A 281 12.86 -6.45 12.55
CA PHE A 281 11.99 -6.78 11.42
C PHE A 281 12.75 -6.92 10.10
N SER A 282 13.68 -5.99 9.83
CA SER A 282 14.53 -6.04 8.64
C SER A 282 15.37 -7.32 8.63
N ARG A 283 15.91 -7.71 9.78
CA ARG A 283 16.63 -8.99 9.93
C ARG A 283 15.74 -10.19 9.67
N ALA A 284 14.49 -10.16 10.15
CA ALA A 284 13.53 -11.23 9.92
C ALA A 284 13.21 -11.40 8.42
N GLU A 285 12.94 -10.29 7.72
CA GLU A 285 12.65 -10.32 6.28
C GLU A 285 13.89 -10.65 5.43
N THR A 286 15.09 -10.18 5.80
CA THR A 286 16.35 -10.62 5.16
C THR A 286 16.55 -12.13 5.31
N LEU A 287 16.24 -12.73 6.47
CA LEU A 287 16.36 -14.18 6.65
C LEU A 287 15.39 -14.94 5.74
N LEU A 288 14.15 -14.47 5.61
CA LEU A 288 13.19 -15.03 4.65
C LEU A 288 13.73 -14.95 3.22
N MET A 289 14.23 -13.79 2.81
CA MET A 289 14.79 -13.60 1.46
C MET A 289 15.97 -14.53 1.17
N VAL A 290 17.01 -14.53 2.02
CA VAL A 290 18.24 -15.32 1.79
C VAL A 290 17.98 -16.82 1.78
N SER A 291 17.04 -17.29 2.62
CA SER A 291 16.65 -18.71 2.64
C SER A 291 15.90 -19.15 1.39
N CYS A 292 15.36 -18.20 0.62
CA CYS A 292 14.64 -18.45 -0.61
C CYS A 292 15.52 -18.31 -1.87
N ASP A 293 16.67 -17.63 -1.80
CA ASP A 293 17.64 -17.61 -2.90
C ASP A 293 18.20 -19.02 -3.23
N SER A 294 18.17 -19.94 -2.24
CA SER A 294 18.48 -21.37 -2.41
C SER A 294 17.30 -22.22 -2.91
N ILE A 295 16.12 -21.63 -3.04
CA ILE A 295 14.90 -22.28 -3.50
C ILE A 295 14.71 -21.80 -4.94
N GLU A 296 15.06 -22.63 -5.91
CA GLU A 296 14.57 -22.45 -7.28
C GLU A 296 13.05 -22.57 -7.25
N VAL A 297 12.36 -21.47 -6.93
CA VAL A 297 10.92 -21.37 -7.11
C VAL A 297 10.74 -21.29 -8.62
N ASN A 298 10.63 -22.45 -9.27
CA ASN A 298 10.14 -22.56 -10.63
C ASN A 298 8.79 -21.83 -10.69
N HIS A 299 8.82 -20.55 -11.09
CA HIS A 299 7.64 -19.78 -11.47
C HIS A 299 7.00 -20.31 -12.76
N HIS A 300 7.62 -21.32 -13.38
CA HIS A 300 6.97 -22.22 -14.32
C HIS A 300 6.08 -23.20 -13.54
N MET A 301 4.89 -22.73 -13.14
CA MET A 301 3.70 -23.60 -13.14
C MET A 301 3.38 -23.91 -14.62
N GLU A 302 4.30 -24.58 -15.32
CA GLU A 302 4.06 -25.03 -16.68
C GLU A 302 3.02 -26.14 -16.66
N ILE A 303 2.10 -25.99 -17.61
CA ILE A 303 0.74 -26.54 -17.65
C ILE A 303 0.74 -27.99 -18.15
N ASP A 304 1.91 -28.64 -18.20
CA ASP A 304 2.03 -29.92 -18.87
C ASP A 304 1.76 -31.08 -17.92
N ASN A 305 0.64 -31.73 -18.21
CA ASN A 305 0.24 -33.02 -17.67
C ASN A 305 1.34 -34.03 -18.01
N GLU A 306 2.19 -34.36 -17.05
CA GLU A 306 2.75 -35.69 -16.75
C GLU A 306 4.04 -35.55 -15.93
N SER A 307 4.07 -36.17 -14.75
CA SER A 307 5.17 -36.21 -13.76
C SER A 307 5.46 -34.93 -12.95
N TYR A 308 4.57 -34.64 -11.99
CA TYR A 308 4.87 -33.76 -10.86
C TYR A 308 5.80 -34.48 -9.87
N ASP A 309 7.03 -34.81 -10.29
CA ASP A 309 8.03 -35.43 -9.42
C ASP A 309 8.68 -34.32 -8.56
N GLY A 310 8.20 -34.25 -7.32
CA GLY A 310 8.45 -33.15 -6.40
C GLY A 310 9.90 -33.05 -5.96
N THR A 311 10.66 -32.18 -6.62
CA THR A 311 11.80 -31.50 -6.00
C THR A 311 11.35 -30.16 -5.43
N LEU A 312 10.51 -30.23 -4.38
CA LEU A 312 10.34 -29.08 -3.49
C LEU A 312 11.62 -28.93 -2.67
N CYS A 313 12.41 -27.91 -2.97
CA CYS A 313 13.46 -27.41 -2.09
C CYS A 313 12.92 -27.31 -0.66
N SER A 314 13.61 -27.97 0.28
CA SER A 314 13.24 -28.02 1.68
C SER A 314 13.44 -26.67 2.34
N PHE A 315 12.42 -25.81 2.34
CA PHE A 315 12.41 -24.64 3.21
C PHE A 315 12.46 -25.12 4.67
N ASP A 316 13.54 -24.78 5.38
CA ASP A 316 13.74 -25.21 6.77
C ASP A 316 12.70 -24.55 7.69
N PRO A 317 11.81 -25.32 8.33
CA PRO A 317 10.81 -24.79 9.25
C PRO A 317 11.42 -24.01 10.44
N SER A 318 12.69 -24.28 10.79
CA SER A 318 13.40 -23.59 11.86
C SER A 318 13.60 -22.09 11.56
N ILE A 319 13.77 -21.73 10.28
CA ILE A 319 13.96 -20.35 9.82
C ILE A 319 12.68 -19.56 10.08
N LEU A 320 11.52 -20.12 9.73
CA LEU A 320 10.23 -19.46 9.94
C LEU A 320 9.93 -19.23 11.43
N LEU A 321 10.27 -20.19 12.29
CA LEU A 321 10.14 -20.00 13.75
C LEU A 321 11.04 -18.88 14.27
N ASN A 322 12.28 -18.80 13.79
CA ASN A 322 13.20 -17.72 14.15
C ASN A 322 12.70 -16.36 13.65
N VAL A 323 12.15 -16.29 12.44
CA VAL A 323 11.54 -15.08 11.87
C VAL A 323 10.34 -14.62 12.71
N ILE A 324 9.43 -15.54 13.06
CA ILE A 324 8.28 -15.24 13.94
C ILE A 324 8.77 -14.69 15.29
N LYS A 325 9.81 -15.31 15.88
CA LYS A 325 10.41 -14.85 17.14
C LYS A 325 10.95 -13.42 17.02
N LEU A 326 11.67 -13.10 15.95
CA LEU A 326 12.19 -11.75 15.70
C LEU A 326 11.06 -10.73 15.60
N TYR A 327 9.96 -11.07 14.92
CA TYR A 327 8.76 -10.23 14.86
C TYR A 327 8.15 -10.00 16.25
N CYS A 328 7.92 -11.06 17.03
CA CYS A 328 7.36 -10.93 18.38
C CYS A 328 8.24 -10.06 19.29
N CYS A 329 9.56 -10.22 19.25
CA CYS A 329 10.50 -9.39 20.00
C CYS A 329 10.47 -7.92 19.53
N GLY A 330 10.40 -7.68 18.21
CA GLY A 330 10.29 -6.35 17.64
C GLY A 330 8.99 -5.65 18.03
N ILE A 331 7.86 -6.34 18.01
CA ILE A 331 6.55 -5.79 18.41
C ILE A 331 6.54 -5.47 19.91
N SER A 332 7.01 -6.40 20.74
CA SER A 332 7.04 -6.22 22.20
C SER A 332 7.92 -5.03 22.62
N SER A 333 9.04 -4.82 21.92
CA SER A 333 9.89 -3.65 22.15
C SER A 333 9.21 -2.36 21.68
N LEU A 334 8.59 -2.36 20.50
CA LEU A 334 7.91 -1.18 19.96
C LEU A 334 6.71 -0.73 20.82
N GLN A 335 6.03 -1.66 21.50
CA GLN A 335 4.97 -1.36 22.47
C GLN A 335 5.44 -0.47 23.65
N THR A 336 6.74 -0.40 23.90
CA THR A 336 7.29 0.50 24.93
C THR A 336 7.41 1.95 24.47
N CYS A 337 7.36 2.22 23.15
CA CYS A 337 7.50 3.55 22.54
C CYS A 337 6.19 4.36 22.61
N ARG A 338 5.72 4.69 23.82
CA ARG A 338 4.36 5.23 24.03
C ARG A 338 4.09 6.61 23.44
N THR A 339 5.11 7.46 23.28
CA THR A 339 4.89 8.86 22.84
C THR A 339 5.21 9.09 21.36
N LEU A 340 5.50 8.04 20.58
CA LEU A 340 5.69 8.17 19.14
C LEU A 340 4.34 8.20 18.40
N PRO A 341 4.16 9.08 17.40
CA PRO A 341 2.94 9.14 16.61
C PRO A 341 2.76 7.86 15.78
N ASN A 342 1.52 7.53 15.41
CA ASN A 342 1.14 6.37 14.57
C ASN A 342 1.43 4.98 15.15
N ARG A 343 1.80 4.89 16.42
CA ARG A 343 2.10 3.61 17.09
C ARG A 343 1.02 2.56 16.90
N GLU A 344 -0.25 2.92 17.02
CA GLU A 344 -1.37 1.99 16.88
C GLU A 344 -1.42 1.34 15.51
N PHE A 345 -1.13 2.10 14.45
CA PHE A 345 -1.01 1.56 13.11
C PHE A 345 0.20 0.63 13.02
N TRP A 346 1.35 1.00 13.59
CA TRP A 346 2.55 0.14 13.58
C TRP A 346 2.29 -1.20 14.23
N GLU A 347 1.71 -1.20 15.43
CA GLU A 347 1.40 -2.42 16.18
C GLU A 347 0.45 -3.30 15.39
N CYS A 348 -0.65 -2.73 14.90
CA CYS A 348 -1.64 -3.48 14.12
C CYS A 348 -1.02 -4.05 12.84
N PHE A 349 -0.30 -3.24 12.09
CA PHE A 349 0.31 -3.61 10.81
C PHE A 349 1.40 -4.68 10.95
N LEU A 350 2.27 -4.56 11.96
CA LEU A 350 3.32 -5.55 12.21
C LEU A 350 2.77 -6.84 12.79
N GLN A 351 1.73 -6.75 13.62
CA GLN A 351 1.02 -7.92 14.13
C GLN A 351 0.39 -8.72 13.00
N LEU A 352 -0.18 -8.08 11.98
CA LEU A 352 -0.71 -8.78 10.78
C LEU A 352 0.35 -9.66 10.11
N ARG A 353 1.56 -9.14 9.89
CA ARG A 353 2.65 -9.94 9.29
C ARG A 353 3.07 -11.09 10.18
N SER A 354 3.20 -10.86 11.50
CA SER A 354 3.55 -11.91 12.45
C SER A 354 2.49 -13.02 12.50
N ASP A 355 1.22 -12.64 12.58
CA ASP A 355 0.08 -13.56 12.61
C ASP A 355 -0.03 -14.37 11.32
N LEU A 356 0.21 -13.74 10.17
CA LEU A 356 0.26 -14.42 8.89
C LEU A 356 1.34 -15.49 8.86
N LEU A 357 2.57 -15.14 9.23
CA LEU A 357 3.69 -16.10 9.24
C LEU A 357 3.40 -17.26 10.20
N SER A 358 2.82 -16.96 11.37
CA SER A 358 2.37 -17.97 12.34
C SER A 358 1.26 -18.87 11.80
N PHE A 359 0.30 -18.29 11.08
CA PHE A 359 -0.77 -19.03 10.42
C PHE A 359 -0.25 -19.92 9.29
N LEU A 360 0.60 -19.39 8.40
CA LEU A 360 1.22 -20.15 7.31
C LEU A 360 2.05 -21.32 7.87
N HIS A 361 2.79 -21.09 8.95
CA HIS A 361 3.52 -22.14 9.65
C HIS A 361 2.58 -23.27 10.12
N GLN A 362 1.42 -22.92 10.69
CA GLN A 362 0.42 -23.90 11.14
C GLN A 362 -0.23 -24.66 9.99
N VAL A 363 -0.52 -23.98 8.87
CA VAL A 363 -1.02 -24.62 7.64
C VAL A 363 0.01 -25.62 7.11
N LEU A 364 1.30 -25.25 7.08
CA LEU A 364 2.37 -26.16 6.66
C LEU A 364 2.48 -27.38 7.61
N ILE A 365 2.35 -27.18 8.92
CA ILE A 365 2.29 -28.28 9.90
C ILE A 365 1.08 -29.18 9.62
N ALA A 366 -0.11 -28.62 9.42
CA ALA A 366 -1.33 -29.36 9.10
C ALA A 366 -1.15 -30.20 7.82
N CYS A 367 -0.62 -29.59 6.77
CA CYS A 367 -0.29 -30.26 5.51
C CYS A 367 0.71 -31.41 5.71
N ASN A 368 1.71 -31.26 6.58
CA ASN A 368 2.65 -32.31 6.93
C ASN A 368 2.01 -33.44 7.75
N GLN A 369 1.15 -33.11 8.71
CA GLN A 369 0.42 -34.10 9.51
C GLN A 369 -0.45 -34.99 8.63
N ILE A 370 -1.17 -34.41 7.66
CA ILE A 370 -2.03 -35.17 6.74
C ILE A 370 -1.19 -36.06 5.82
N ARG A 371 -0.01 -35.59 5.37
CA ARG A 371 0.90 -36.43 4.57
C ARG A 371 1.33 -37.69 5.33
N LEU A 372 1.49 -37.60 6.64
CA LEU A 372 1.91 -38.71 7.50
C LEU A 372 0.74 -39.62 7.93
N MET A 373 -0.51 -39.27 7.60
CA MET A 373 -1.67 -40.07 7.96
C MET A 373 -1.84 -41.29 7.03
N PRO A 374 -2.14 -42.49 7.57
CA PRO A 374 -2.53 -43.65 6.77
C PRO A 374 -3.74 -43.36 5.88
N ARG A 375 -3.77 -43.92 4.65
CA ARG A 375 -4.88 -43.71 3.69
C ARG A 375 -6.27 -44.04 4.26
N SER A 376 -6.36 -45.01 5.18
CA SER A 376 -7.60 -45.38 5.89
C SER A 376 -8.15 -44.30 6.83
N THR A 377 -7.31 -43.39 7.31
CA THR A 377 -7.70 -42.25 8.15
C THR A 377 -7.96 -40.97 7.35
N LEU A 378 -7.45 -40.85 6.12
CA LEU A 378 -7.85 -39.76 5.20
C LEU A 378 -9.32 -39.89 4.77
N SER A 379 -9.86 -41.11 4.76
CA SER A 379 -11.29 -41.39 4.59
C SER A 379 -12.16 -41.01 5.80
N GLN A 380 -11.57 -40.54 6.92
CA GLN A 380 -12.30 -39.93 8.03
C GLN A 380 -12.20 -38.39 7.94
N PRO A 381 -13.15 -37.71 7.29
CA PRO A 381 -13.08 -36.27 6.99
C PRO A 381 -12.98 -35.39 8.26
N ASP A 382 -13.52 -35.85 9.39
CA ASP A 382 -13.66 -35.05 10.60
C ASP A 382 -12.35 -34.49 11.15
N ARG A 383 -11.26 -35.27 11.14
CA ARG A 383 -9.99 -34.82 11.75
C ARG A 383 -9.26 -33.80 10.89
N THR A 384 -9.24 -34.00 9.57
CA THR A 384 -8.67 -33.06 8.60
C THR A 384 -9.46 -31.74 8.61
N VAL A 385 -10.79 -31.85 8.60
CA VAL A 385 -11.71 -30.70 8.69
C VAL A 385 -11.48 -29.92 10.00
N GLN A 386 -11.33 -30.59 11.14
CA GLN A 386 -11.05 -29.92 12.41
C GLN A 386 -9.72 -29.16 12.44
N ILE A 387 -8.64 -29.74 11.88
CA ILE A 387 -7.32 -29.09 11.85
C ILE A 387 -7.38 -27.82 11.00
N PHE A 388 -7.94 -27.89 9.79
CA PHE A 388 -8.05 -26.73 8.92
C PHE A 388 -9.08 -25.71 9.39
N ASN A 389 -10.18 -26.11 10.03
CA ASN A 389 -11.10 -25.18 10.67
C ASN A 389 -10.44 -24.38 11.80
N LYS A 390 -9.53 -24.99 12.57
CA LYS A 390 -8.72 -24.25 13.56
C LYS A 390 -7.79 -23.24 12.88
N CYS A 391 -7.19 -23.60 11.74
CA CYS A 391 -6.38 -22.69 10.96
C CYS A 391 -7.24 -21.52 10.44
N ILE A 392 -8.38 -21.80 9.80
CA ILE A 392 -9.32 -20.80 9.27
C ILE A 392 -9.77 -19.83 10.37
N LYS A 393 -10.12 -20.33 11.56
CA LYS A 393 -10.50 -19.46 12.69
C LYS A 393 -9.40 -18.46 13.06
N LYS A 394 -8.12 -18.87 13.00
CA LYS A 394 -7.01 -17.97 13.30
C LYS A 394 -6.83 -16.89 12.24
N ILE A 395 -6.89 -17.23 10.95
CA ILE A 395 -6.80 -16.22 9.89
C ILE A 395 -8.02 -15.29 9.85
N SER A 396 -9.21 -15.75 10.27
CA SER A 396 -10.36 -14.86 10.47
C SER A 396 -10.08 -13.78 11.50
N ILE A 397 -9.43 -14.12 12.63
CA ILE A 397 -9.00 -13.12 13.63
C ILE A 397 -8.02 -12.12 13.01
N SER A 398 -7.08 -12.58 12.16
CA SER A 398 -6.15 -11.69 11.46
C SER A 398 -6.85 -10.82 10.41
N LEU A 399 -7.91 -11.30 9.76
CA LEU A 399 -8.73 -10.49 8.86
C LEU A 399 -9.51 -9.41 9.61
N ASP A 400 -10.02 -9.71 10.81
CA ASP A 400 -10.65 -8.71 11.68
C ASP A 400 -9.64 -7.64 12.12
N LEU A 401 -8.41 -8.06 12.45
CA LEU A 401 -7.30 -7.13 12.74
C LEU A 401 -6.92 -6.28 11.52
N LEU A 402 -7.04 -6.81 10.30
CA LEU A 402 -6.76 -6.06 9.07
C LEU A 402 -7.82 -4.98 8.85
N GLN A 403 -9.09 -5.29 9.10
CA GLN A 403 -10.17 -4.31 9.09
C GLN A 403 -9.92 -3.21 10.12
N GLU A 404 -9.50 -3.57 11.33
CA GLU A 404 -9.12 -2.59 12.35
C GLU A 404 -7.94 -1.71 11.92
N CYS A 405 -6.90 -2.31 11.31
CA CYS A 405 -5.77 -1.58 10.72
C CYS A 405 -6.22 -0.57 9.65
N ARG A 406 -7.19 -0.99 8.83
CA ARG A 406 -7.80 -0.15 7.80
C ARG A 406 -8.57 1.00 8.44
N TYR A 407 -9.41 0.73 9.43
CA TYR A 407 -10.17 1.77 10.13
C TYR A 407 -9.27 2.82 10.77
N ARG A 408 -8.07 2.44 11.24
CA ARG A 408 -7.08 3.35 11.83
C ARG A 408 -6.19 4.07 10.82
N SER A 409 -6.37 3.83 9.53
CA SER A 409 -5.52 4.38 8.45
C SER A 409 -6.23 5.42 7.58
N PHE A 410 -7.20 6.17 8.15
CA PHE A 410 -7.85 7.31 7.46
C PHE A 410 -6.85 8.32 6.88
N SER A 411 -5.74 8.57 7.58
CA SER A 411 -4.71 9.52 7.11
C SER A 411 -3.67 8.90 6.16
N ALA A 412 -3.89 7.65 5.75
CA ALA A 412 -2.96 6.93 4.89
C ALA A 412 -3.12 7.34 3.43
N ASP A 413 -2.00 7.28 2.70
CA ASP A 413 -1.98 7.52 1.27
C ASP A 413 -2.62 6.36 0.50
N SER A 414 -3.08 6.64 -0.73
CA SER A 414 -3.75 5.66 -1.60
C SER A 414 -2.92 4.39 -1.85
N SER A 415 -1.58 4.49 -1.85
CA SER A 415 -0.70 3.33 -2.05
C SER A 415 -0.70 2.40 -0.83
N THR A 416 -0.77 2.96 0.38
CA THR A 416 -0.91 2.19 1.63
C THR A 416 -2.26 1.47 1.69
N LEU A 417 -3.36 2.14 1.35
CA LEU A 417 -4.69 1.52 1.34
C LEU A 417 -4.80 0.42 0.28
N SER A 418 -4.23 0.68 -0.90
CA SER A 418 -4.09 -0.33 -1.96
C SER A 418 -3.33 -1.56 -1.47
N TYR A 419 -2.28 -1.35 -0.68
CA TYR A 419 -1.51 -2.44 -0.09
C TYR A 419 -2.33 -3.28 0.89
N LEU A 420 -3.07 -2.65 1.80
CA LEU A 420 -3.95 -3.36 2.73
C LEU A 420 -5.02 -4.18 2.00
N ASN A 421 -5.61 -3.64 0.92
CA ASN A 421 -6.57 -4.37 0.08
C ASN A 421 -5.96 -5.62 -0.58
N ILE A 422 -4.70 -5.52 -1.04
CA ILE A 422 -4.00 -6.65 -1.67
C ILE A 422 -3.61 -7.70 -0.64
N ILE A 423 -3.21 -7.31 0.58
CA ILE A 423 -3.00 -8.26 1.68
C ILE A 423 -4.30 -8.98 2.02
N GLU A 424 -5.43 -8.26 2.14
CA GLU A 424 -6.75 -8.86 2.37
C GLU A 424 -7.11 -9.86 1.28
N LEU A 425 -6.87 -9.50 0.01
CA LEU A 425 -7.09 -10.38 -1.14
C LEU A 425 -6.26 -11.67 -1.03
N SER A 426 -4.99 -11.58 -0.64
CA SER A 426 -4.12 -12.74 -0.48
C SER A 426 -4.59 -13.69 0.63
N TYR A 427 -5.08 -13.14 1.75
CA TYR A 427 -5.60 -13.92 2.88
C TYR A 427 -6.92 -14.61 2.50
N ASN A 428 -7.84 -13.86 1.88
CA ASN A 428 -9.10 -14.40 1.40
C ASN A 428 -8.89 -15.49 0.34
N THR A 429 -7.91 -15.32 -0.55
CA THR A 429 -7.53 -16.34 -1.53
C THR A 429 -7.07 -17.61 -0.82
N LEU A 430 -6.20 -17.52 0.18
CA LEU A 430 -5.76 -18.69 0.95
C LEU A 430 -6.91 -19.38 1.69
N VAL A 431 -7.80 -18.62 2.33
CA VAL A 431 -8.99 -19.15 2.99
C VAL A 431 -9.89 -19.88 1.99
N MET A 432 -10.12 -19.28 0.82
CA MET A 432 -10.88 -19.89 -0.27
C MET A 432 -10.22 -21.18 -0.76
N LEU A 433 -8.90 -21.18 -0.96
CA LEU A 433 -8.16 -22.38 -1.37
C LEU A 433 -8.38 -23.52 -0.37
N ILE A 434 -8.24 -23.25 0.93
CA ILE A 434 -8.46 -24.26 1.97
C ILE A 434 -9.92 -24.74 1.99
N ARG A 435 -10.89 -23.81 1.98
CA ARG A 435 -12.32 -24.14 2.03
C ARG A 435 -12.79 -24.93 0.81
N LYS A 436 -12.41 -24.50 -0.39
CA LYS A 436 -12.87 -25.12 -1.64
C LYS A 436 -12.13 -26.43 -1.94
N ILE A 437 -10.82 -26.49 -1.71
CA ILE A 437 -10.01 -27.66 -2.06
C ILE A 437 -10.07 -28.74 -0.97
N ILE A 438 -9.90 -28.35 0.30
CA ILE A 438 -9.80 -29.31 1.41
C ILE A 438 -11.16 -29.58 2.04
N LEU A 439 -11.91 -28.53 2.38
CA LEU A 439 -13.19 -28.68 3.09
C LEU A 439 -14.37 -28.96 2.15
N LYS A 440 -14.16 -28.82 0.83
CA LYS A 440 -15.18 -29.00 -0.22
C LYS A 440 -16.44 -28.16 0.01
N GLU A 441 -16.29 -26.99 0.63
CA GLU A 441 -17.39 -26.04 0.82
C GLU A 441 -17.71 -25.29 -0.48
N ASP A 442 -18.98 -24.94 -0.67
CA ASP A 442 -19.37 -24.06 -1.77
C ASP A 442 -18.94 -22.62 -1.52
N TYR A 443 -17.77 -22.28 -2.07
CA TYR A 443 -17.23 -20.94 -2.06
C TYR A 443 -17.28 -20.33 -3.46
N ASN A 444 -17.78 -19.10 -3.58
CA ASN A 444 -17.91 -18.40 -4.86
C ASN A 444 -16.55 -17.85 -5.33
N LEU A 445 -15.95 -18.51 -6.32
CA LEU A 445 -14.69 -18.10 -6.95
C LEU A 445 -14.80 -16.73 -7.65
N GLN A 446 -15.99 -16.37 -8.15
CA GLN A 446 -16.20 -15.12 -8.88
C GLN A 446 -15.98 -13.89 -7.99
N LEU A 447 -16.34 -13.98 -6.70
CA LEU A 447 -16.19 -12.85 -5.77
C LEU A 447 -14.73 -12.43 -5.60
N ILE A 448 -13.80 -13.40 -5.51
CA ILE A 448 -12.37 -13.11 -5.41
C ILE A 448 -11.82 -12.64 -6.75
N ARG A 449 -12.30 -13.21 -7.86
CA ARG A 449 -11.93 -12.76 -9.21
C ARG A 449 -12.34 -11.31 -9.46
N ASP A 450 -13.53 -10.90 -9.05
CA ASP A 450 -14.02 -9.53 -9.18
C ASP A 450 -13.19 -8.55 -8.33
N LYS A 451 -12.82 -8.95 -7.11
CA LYS A 451 -11.89 -8.16 -6.27
C LYS A 451 -10.50 -8.04 -6.89
N LEU A 452 -9.98 -9.11 -7.50
CA LEU A 452 -8.69 -9.11 -8.18
C LEU A 452 -8.71 -8.22 -9.44
N LEU A 453 -9.79 -8.24 -10.23
CA LEU A 453 -9.93 -7.37 -11.40
C LEU A 453 -9.96 -5.89 -11.05
N LYS A 454 -10.53 -5.56 -9.87
CA LYS A 454 -10.55 -4.20 -9.31
C LYS A 454 -9.29 -3.83 -8.53
N ALA A 455 -8.37 -4.78 -8.32
CA ALA A 455 -7.18 -4.53 -7.52
C ALA A 455 -6.23 -3.55 -8.24
N PRO A 456 -5.67 -2.58 -7.51
CA PRO A 456 -4.74 -1.62 -8.09
C PRO A 456 -3.47 -2.34 -8.57
N LYS A 457 -3.11 -2.15 -9.84
CA LYS A 457 -1.95 -2.78 -10.48
C LYS A 457 -0.64 -2.05 -10.13
N LEU A 458 -0.36 -1.92 -8.84
CA LEU A 458 0.89 -1.31 -8.38
C LEU A 458 2.04 -2.28 -8.66
N LYS A 459 3.06 -1.82 -9.42
CA LYS A 459 4.23 -2.63 -9.80
C LYS A 459 4.89 -3.29 -8.59
N PHE A 460 4.92 -2.60 -7.45
CA PHE A 460 5.54 -3.14 -6.25
C PHE A 460 4.70 -4.20 -5.51
N LEU A 461 3.39 -4.27 -5.78
CA LEU A 461 2.49 -5.25 -5.18
C LEU A 461 2.08 -6.36 -6.14
N ARG A 462 2.56 -6.28 -7.39
CA ARG A 462 2.24 -7.19 -8.48
C ARG A 462 2.49 -8.67 -8.11
N GLN A 463 3.51 -8.95 -7.29
CA GLN A 463 3.80 -10.32 -6.84
C GLN A 463 2.64 -10.95 -6.06
N TYR A 464 1.93 -10.17 -5.23
CA TYR A 464 0.75 -10.67 -4.51
C TYR A 464 -0.44 -10.90 -5.45
N THR A 465 -0.67 -10.00 -6.42
CA THR A 465 -1.78 -10.14 -7.37
C THR A 465 -1.55 -11.29 -8.34
N ASP A 466 -0.35 -11.41 -8.89
CA ASP A 466 0.05 -12.47 -9.81
C ASP A 466 -0.04 -13.84 -9.12
N LEU A 467 0.39 -13.94 -7.85
CA LEU A 467 0.23 -15.15 -7.03
C LEU A 467 -1.24 -15.59 -6.93
N CYS A 468 -2.14 -14.65 -6.65
CA CYS A 468 -3.57 -14.94 -6.55
C CYS A 468 -4.16 -15.32 -7.92
N GLU A 469 -3.76 -14.62 -8.99
CA GLU A 469 -4.22 -14.88 -10.36
C GLU A 469 -3.80 -16.26 -10.87
N VAL A 470 -2.53 -16.63 -10.71
CA VAL A 470 -1.99 -17.95 -11.09
C VAL A 470 -2.75 -19.07 -10.36
N SER A 471 -3.06 -18.87 -9.08
CA SER A 471 -3.78 -19.86 -8.28
C SER A 471 -5.24 -20.02 -8.71
N LEU A 472 -5.92 -18.92 -9.00
CA LEU A 472 -7.30 -18.93 -9.48
C LEU A 472 -7.41 -19.51 -10.90
N THR A 473 -6.47 -19.17 -11.78
CA THR A 473 -6.43 -19.70 -13.15
C THR A 473 -6.18 -21.21 -13.14
N HIS A 474 -5.27 -21.71 -12.30
CA HIS A 474 -5.06 -23.14 -12.10
C HIS A 474 -6.36 -23.86 -11.68
N LEU A 475 -7.09 -23.33 -10.71
CA LEU A 475 -8.37 -23.91 -10.28
C LEU A 475 -9.46 -23.85 -11.36
N SER A 476 -9.51 -22.78 -12.15
CA SER A 476 -10.49 -22.64 -13.22
C SER A 476 -10.26 -23.61 -14.38
N LYS A 477 -8.99 -23.96 -14.66
CA LYS A 477 -8.62 -24.90 -15.71
C LYS A 477 -8.79 -26.35 -15.25
N ASN A 478 -8.52 -26.62 -13.97
CA ASN A 478 -8.52 -27.97 -13.40
C ASN A 478 -9.77 -28.20 -12.53
N LEU A 479 -10.97 -28.07 -13.09
CA LEU A 479 -12.22 -28.25 -12.33
C LEU A 479 -12.36 -29.66 -11.71
N HIS A 480 -11.82 -30.70 -12.35
CA HIS A 480 -11.79 -32.05 -11.81
C HIS A 480 -11.03 -32.14 -10.48
N PHE A 481 -9.93 -31.38 -10.35
CA PHE A 481 -9.16 -31.25 -9.10
C PHE A 481 -10.04 -30.77 -7.94
N ILE A 482 -11.02 -29.89 -8.19
CA ILE A 482 -11.91 -29.41 -7.13
C ILE A 482 -12.86 -30.51 -6.66
N ASN A 483 -13.27 -31.43 -7.55
CA ASN A 483 -14.27 -32.46 -7.24
C ASN A 483 -13.65 -33.76 -6.73
N ASP A 484 -12.36 -33.98 -6.96
CA ASP A 484 -11.65 -35.18 -6.53
C ASP A 484 -11.45 -35.25 -5.01
N PRO A 485 -11.35 -36.45 -4.40
CA PRO A 485 -11.03 -36.59 -2.99
C PRO A 485 -9.68 -35.96 -2.67
N VAL A 486 -9.53 -35.45 -1.44
CA VAL A 486 -8.31 -34.78 -1.00
C VAL A 486 -7.11 -35.73 -1.15
N SER A 487 -6.13 -35.28 -1.93
CA SER A 487 -4.95 -36.05 -2.34
C SER A 487 -3.67 -35.28 -1.99
N HIS A 488 -2.51 -35.94 -2.11
CA HIS A 488 -1.22 -35.27 -1.87
C HIS A 488 -0.97 -34.11 -2.85
N GLN A 489 -1.54 -34.13 -4.05
CA GLN A 489 -1.43 -33.03 -5.01
C GLN A 489 -2.13 -31.76 -4.51
N HIS A 490 -3.31 -31.90 -3.91
CA HIS A 490 -4.02 -30.80 -3.25
C HIS A 490 -3.23 -30.17 -2.11
N ILE A 491 -2.64 -31.03 -1.26
CA ILE A 491 -1.79 -30.59 -0.15
C ILE A 491 -0.56 -29.88 -0.70
N ASN A 492 0.02 -30.38 -1.79
CA ASN A 492 1.19 -29.80 -2.40
C ASN A 492 0.89 -28.42 -2.99
N PHE A 493 -0.24 -28.27 -3.69
CA PHE A 493 -0.68 -27.00 -4.24
C PHE A 493 -0.82 -25.92 -3.14
N ILE A 494 -1.44 -26.26 -2.01
CA ILE A 494 -1.58 -25.34 -0.87
C ILE A 494 -0.23 -25.03 -0.24
N LYS A 495 0.67 -26.01 -0.12
CA LYS A 495 2.05 -25.78 0.34
C LYS A 495 2.80 -24.82 -0.58
N THR A 496 2.73 -25.02 -1.89
CA THR A 496 3.35 -24.13 -2.88
C THR A 496 2.83 -22.71 -2.71
N PHE A 497 1.51 -22.52 -2.61
CA PHE A 497 0.93 -21.22 -2.35
C PHE A 497 1.43 -20.58 -1.04
N CYS A 498 1.44 -21.36 0.05
CA CYS A 498 1.95 -20.88 1.35
C CYS A 498 3.42 -20.46 1.25
N PHE A 499 4.27 -21.25 0.60
CA PHE A 499 5.68 -20.90 0.40
C PHE A 499 5.81 -19.63 -0.42
N SER A 500 5.13 -19.54 -1.56
CA SER A 500 5.14 -18.32 -2.38
C SER A 500 4.71 -17.11 -1.55
N LEU A 501 3.71 -17.22 -0.68
CA LEU A 501 3.25 -16.12 0.17
C LEU A 501 4.27 -15.77 1.28
N ILE A 502 4.98 -16.75 1.86
CA ILE A 502 6.08 -16.51 2.81
C ILE A 502 7.22 -15.74 2.13
N VAL A 503 7.62 -16.17 0.93
CA VAL A 503 8.70 -15.55 0.13
C VAL A 503 8.29 -14.19 -0.40
N THR A 504 6.99 -13.97 -0.57
CA THR A 504 6.49 -12.70 -1.08
C THR A 504 6.91 -11.57 -0.13
N PRO A 505 7.61 -10.55 -0.65
CA PRO A 505 8.21 -9.49 0.14
C PRO A 505 7.19 -8.70 0.98
N PHE A 506 7.65 -8.28 2.16
CA PHE A 506 6.89 -7.41 3.04
C PHE A 506 7.39 -5.97 2.94
N TYR A 507 6.48 -5.06 2.58
CA TYR A 507 6.80 -3.65 2.36
C TYR A 507 6.39 -2.83 3.57
N PHE A 508 7.22 -1.86 3.95
CA PHE A 508 6.79 -0.85 4.92
C PHE A 508 6.13 0.30 4.16
N PRO A 509 4.80 0.51 4.30
CA PRO A 509 4.11 1.57 3.59
C PRO A 509 4.64 2.96 3.98
N LEU A 510 4.47 3.96 3.12
CA LEU A 510 4.90 5.33 3.43
C LEU A 510 4.26 5.88 4.71
N TYR A 511 2.98 5.54 4.92
CA TYR A 511 2.23 5.87 6.13
C TYR A 511 2.85 5.33 7.42
N PHE A 512 3.59 4.20 7.34
CA PHE A 512 4.34 3.67 8.47
C PHE A 512 5.35 4.70 9.00
N PHE A 513 5.98 5.48 8.14
CA PHE A 513 6.98 6.44 8.60
C PHE A 513 6.42 7.85 8.75
N HIS A 514 5.44 8.25 7.94
CA HIS A 514 4.99 9.64 7.84
C HIS A 514 3.45 9.70 7.76
N CYS A 515 2.81 10.30 8.75
CA CYS A 515 1.41 10.72 8.67
C CYS A 515 1.33 12.00 7.82
N ARG A 516 0.65 11.95 6.67
CA ARG A 516 0.46 13.12 5.80
C ARG A 516 -0.68 14.02 6.25
N HIS A 517 -1.69 13.43 6.89
CA HIS A 517 -2.82 14.12 7.46
C HIS A 517 -2.77 13.87 8.97
N ASN A 518 -2.90 14.93 9.75
CA ASN A 518 -3.09 14.81 11.19
C ASN A 518 -4.44 15.40 11.51
N LEU A 519 -5.46 14.59 11.27
CA LEU A 519 -6.83 14.94 11.57
C LEU A 519 -7.06 14.73 13.06
N GLN A 520 -7.31 15.82 13.79
CA GLN A 520 -7.58 15.79 15.22
C GLN A 520 -9.06 15.99 15.50
N ILE A 521 -9.66 15.03 16.21
CA ILE A 521 -11.05 15.10 16.64
C ILE A 521 -11.04 15.34 18.13
N GLN A 522 -11.51 16.52 18.53
CA GLN A 522 -11.75 16.84 19.93
C GLN A 522 -13.19 16.44 20.24
N LEU A 523 -13.37 15.58 21.25
CA LEU A 523 -14.68 15.14 21.68
C LEU A 523 -14.99 15.70 23.05
N SER A 524 -16.21 16.20 23.19
CA SER A 524 -16.80 16.62 24.45
C SER A 524 -18.06 15.80 24.72
N PHE A 525 -18.20 15.34 25.95
CA PHE A 525 -19.32 14.52 26.39
C PHE A 525 -20.17 15.32 27.37
N SER A 526 -21.45 15.50 27.08
CA SER A 526 -22.40 16.12 28.00
C SER A 526 -23.17 15.05 28.78
N ASN A 527 -23.56 15.36 30.02
CA ASN A 527 -24.27 14.45 30.92
C ASN A 527 -23.53 13.13 31.24
N LEU A 528 -22.22 13.12 31.03
CA LEU A 528 -21.30 12.08 31.50
C LEU A 528 -20.24 12.74 32.39
N PRO A 529 -19.73 12.06 33.42
CA PRO A 529 -18.66 12.60 34.23
C PRO A 529 -17.41 12.82 33.38
N GLU A 530 -16.70 13.93 33.64
CA GLU A 530 -15.50 14.32 32.90
C GLU A 530 -14.40 13.24 32.95
N LYS A 531 -14.34 12.49 34.06
CA LYS A 531 -13.43 11.35 34.21
C LYS A 531 -14.19 10.04 33.97
N PRO A 532 -13.79 9.22 32.98
CA PRO A 532 -14.45 7.94 32.69
C PRO A 532 -14.43 6.91 33.83
N GLN A 533 -13.57 7.12 34.83
CA GLN A 533 -13.45 6.24 36.00
C GLN A 533 -14.52 6.49 37.06
N ASP A 534 -15.19 7.66 37.03
CA ASP A 534 -16.22 7.99 38.00
C ASP A 534 -17.52 7.25 37.65
N PRO A 535 -18.09 6.44 38.56
CA PRO A 535 -19.26 5.63 38.25
C PRO A 535 -20.52 6.48 38.11
N ILE A 536 -21.33 6.18 37.11
CA ILE A 536 -22.64 6.80 36.90
C ILE A 536 -23.69 5.95 37.63
N THR A 537 -24.28 6.47 38.70
CA THR A 537 -25.36 5.80 39.43
C THR A 537 -26.72 6.17 38.84
N LEU A 538 -27.51 5.17 38.49
CA LEU A 538 -28.87 5.33 37.95
C LEU A 538 -29.84 4.54 38.81
N SER A 539 -30.94 5.18 39.21
CA SER A 539 -32.06 4.53 39.89
C SER A 539 -32.87 3.68 38.91
N LEU A 540 -33.59 2.69 39.43
CA LEU A 540 -34.55 1.91 38.63
C LEU A 540 -35.50 2.84 37.83
N ASP A 541 -35.85 2.41 36.63
CA ASP A 541 -36.74 3.08 35.68
C ASP A 541 -36.22 4.42 35.12
N THR A 542 -34.95 4.76 35.36
CA THR A 542 -34.29 5.90 34.71
C THR A 542 -33.51 5.47 33.47
N SER A 543 -33.58 6.30 32.42
CA SER A 543 -32.79 6.18 31.21
C SER A 543 -31.56 7.09 31.29
N LEU A 544 -30.42 6.62 30.79
CA LEU A 544 -29.23 7.46 30.64
C LEU A 544 -29.30 8.23 29.32
N SER A 545 -29.30 9.56 29.40
CA SER A 545 -29.20 10.45 28.24
C SER A 545 -27.85 11.16 28.22
N PHE A 546 -27.14 11.12 27.09
CA PHE A 546 -25.90 11.88 26.90
C PHE A 546 -25.79 12.41 25.48
N SER A 547 -25.03 13.49 25.28
CA SER A 547 -24.64 13.94 23.95
C SER A 547 -23.13 13.88 23.76
N VAL A 548 -22.73 13.56 22.54
CA VAL A 548 -21.35 13.55 22.07
C VAL A 548 -21.24 14.68 21.07
N GLU A 549 -20.48 15.69 21.42
CA GLU A 549 -20.13 16.79 20.52
C GLU A 549 -18.67 16.60 20.08
N GLY A 550 -18.39 16.89 18.82
CA GLY A 550 -17.04 16.77 18.30
C GLY A 550 -16.68 17.86 17.31
N ILE A 551 -15.44 18.31 17.39
CA ILE A 551 -14.84 19.29 16.49
C ILE A 551 -13.74 18.57 15.71
N ILE A 552 -13.85 18.58 14.38
CA ILE A 552 -12.82 18.09 13.47
C ILE A 552 -11.87 19.24 13.17
N SER A 553 -10.59 19.07 13.46
CA SER A 553 -9.54 20.04 13.14
C SER A 553 -8.49 19.38 12.27
N GLU A 554 -8.30 19.91 11.06
CA GLU A 554 -7.23 19.48 10.16
C GLU A 554 -6.07 20.49 10.25
N LYS A 555 -4.95 20.05 10.81
CA LYS A 555 -3.78 20.92 11.01
C LYS A 555 -2.91 21.09 9.75
N GLN A 556 -3.15 20.33 8.68
CA GLN A 556 -2.36 20.37 7.45
C GLN A 556 -3.23 20.34 6.18
N VAL A 557 -3.20 21.43 5.40
CA VAL A 557 -4.02 21.68 4.19
C VAL A 557 -3.46 20.98 2.94
N ALA A 558 -2.83 19.81 3.07
CA ALA A 558 -2.49 19.05 1.86
C ALA A 558 -3.79 18.44 1.34
N SER A 559 -4.11 18.62 0.05
CA SER A 559 -5.27 18.03 -0.61
C SER A 559 -5.33 16.52 -0.34
N SER A 560 -6.08 16.10 0.68
CA SER A 560 -6.27 14.70 0.99
C SER A 560 -7.07 14.05 -0.14
N SER A 561 -6.80 12.79 -0.42
CA SER A 561 -7.64 12.01 -1.34
C SER A 561 -8.98 11.62 -0.71
N GLN A 562 -9.12 11.78 0.61
CA GLN A 562 -10.28 11.32 1.37
C GLN A 562 -10.97 12.50 2.06
N LYS A 563 -12.10 12.91 1.50
CA LYS A 563 -12.96 13.94 2.10
C LYS A 563 -13.97 13.30 3.03
N ILE A 564 -14.21 13.95 4.16
CA ILE A 564 -15.22 13.53 5.13
C ILE A 564 -16.58 13.99 4.63
N LYS A 565 -17.50 13.05 4.49
CA LYS A 565 -18.91 13.30 4.15
C LYS A 565 -19.79 13.37 5.38
N GLY A 566 -19.47 12.61 6.42
CA GLY A 566 -20.26 12.59 7.65
C GLY A 566 -19.58 11.85 8.79
N VAL A 567 -20.25 11.84 9.95
CA VAL A 567 -19.75 11.19 11.16
C VAL A 567 -20.81 10.23 11.68
N THR A 568 -20.37 9.05 12.12
CA THR A 568 -21.22 8.05 12.76
C THR A 568 -20.70 7.79 14.16
N VAL A 569 -21.52 8.05 15.17
CA VAL A 569 -21.19 7.75 16.56
C VAL A 569 -21.86 6.43 16.95
N LYS A 570 -21.08 5.52 17.51
CA LYS A 570 -21.54 4.22 18.02
C LYS A 570 -21.32 4.13 19.51
N THR A 571 -22.29 3.55 20.20
CA THR A 571 -22.26 3.37 21.65
C THR A 571 -22.56 1.91 21.97
N HIS A 572 -21.66 1.27 22.70
CA HIS A 572 -21.75 -0.13 23.09
C HIS A 572 -21.92 -0.22 24.61
N VAL A 573 -23.02 -0.84 25.05
CA VAL A 573 -23.30 -1.09 26.46
C VAL A 573 -23.15 -2.57 26.72
N ARG A 574 -22.23 -2.92 27.63
CA ARG A 574 -21.97 -4.32 27.99
C ARG A 574 -22.06 -4.50 29.51
N PRO A 575 -22.77 -5.53 29.99
CA PRO A 575 -22.82 -5.83 31.41
C PRO A 575 -21.46 -6.33 31.94
N ASP A 576 -21.21 -6.14 33.23
CA ASP A 576 -20.08 -6.73 33.93
C ASP A 576 -20.38 -8.19 34.28
N ASN A 577 -19.82 -9.09 33.49
CA ASN A 577 -20.01 -10.53 33.61
C ASN A 577 -19.46 -11.13 34.92
N ASN A 578 -18.76 -10.36 35.76
CA ASN A 578 -18.32 -10.82 37.08
C ASN A 578 -19.42 -10.77 38.15
N SER A 579 -20.58 -10.16 37.86
CA SER A 579 -21.71 -10.06 38.79
C SER A 579 -22.83 -11.06 38.47
N VAL A 580 -22.95 -12.10 39.32
CA VAL A 580 -24.13 -12.97 39.56
C VAL A 580 -24.54 -13.96 38.44
N ARG A 581 -24.30 -15.26 38.71
CA ARG A 581 -24.66 -16.44 37.89
C ARG A 581 -26.15 -16.85 37.93
N SER A 582 -27.08 -15.96 38.26
CA SER A 582 -28.49 -16.36 38.49
C SER A 582 -29.51 -15.30 38.08
N SER A 583 -29.65 -15.05 36.78
CA SER A 583 -30.83 -14.46 36.09
C SER A 583 -30.55 -14.46 34.57
N PRO A 584 -31.52 -14.18 33.66
CA PRO A 584 -31.23 -14.16 32.22
C PRO A 584 -30.13 -13.15 31.94
N SER A 585 -29.13 -13.54 31.14
CA SER A 585 -27.95 -12.72 30.88
C SER A 585 -28.35 -11.32 30.38
N PRO A 586 -27.90 -10.24 31.01
CA PRO A 586 -28.18 -8.89 30.53
C PRO A 586 -27.70 -8.75 29.07
N ASN A 587 -28.59 -8.24 28.20
CA ASN A 587 -28.29 -8.07 26.77
C ASN A 587 -27.33 -6.90 26.55
N THR A 588 -26.32 -7.12 25.71
CA THR A 588 -25.48 -6.05 25.15
C THR A 588 -26.35 -5.16 24.25
N GLN A 589 -26.32 -3.84 24.46
CA GLN A 589 -27.01 -2.89 23.59
C GLN A 589 -26.01 -2.16 22.71
N THR A 590 -26.32 -1.99 21.43
CA THR A 590 -25.51 -1.21 20.49
C THR A 590 -26.41 -0.18 19.81
N LEU A 591 -26.09 1.10 19.99
CA LEU A 591 -26.81 2.20 19.33
C LEU A 591 -25.86 2.89 18.36
N THR A 592 -26.34 3.20 17.17
CA THR A 592 -25.58 3.90 16.14
C THR A 592 -26.39 5.10 15.69
N LYS A 593 -25.78 6.29 15.70
CA LYS A 593 -26.39 7.51 15.14
C LYS A 593 -25.45 8.15 14.14
N GLN A 594 -25.99 8.50 12.98
CA GLN A 594 -25.32 9.33 12.00
C GLN A 594 -25.55 10.80 12.38
N ALA A 595 -24.46 11.55 12.50
CA ALA A 595 -24.47 12.97 12.81
C ALA A 595 -24.13 13.77 11.55
N ASP A 596 -24.89 14.84 11.32
CA ASP A 596 -24.61 15.78 10.24
C ASP A 596 -23.41 16.64 10.60
N LEU A 597 -22.52 16.87 9.62
CA LEU A 597 -21.36 17.72 9.78
C LEU A 597 -21.75 19.17 9.43
N GLN A 598 -21.72 20.08 10.41
CA GLN A 598 -21.94 21.50 10.21
C GLN A 598 -20.65 22.26 10.51
N GLN A 599 -19.95 22.75 9.48
CA GLN A 599 -18.72 23.54 9.63
C GLN A 599 -17.70 22.86 10.57
N ASP A 600 -17.38 21.60 10.26
CA ASP A 600 -16.45 20.72 11.01
C ASP A 600 -16.89 20.30 12.42
N ASN A 601 -18.08 20.72 12.86
CA ASN A 601 -18.68 20.30 14.12
C ASN A 601 -19.78 19.24 13.89
N PHE A 602 -19.92 18.32 14.84
CA PHE A 602 -21.02 17.35 14.85
C PHE A 602 -21.55 17.12 16.27
N ASN A 603 -22.81 16.70 16.38
CA ASN A 603 -23.46 16.34 17.63
C ASN A 603 -24.30 15.07 17.44
N ALA A 604 -24.17 14.11 18.36
CA ALA A 604 -25.02 12.94 18.46
C ALA A 604 -25.50 12.74 19.90
N SER A 605 -26.82 12.72 20.11
CA SER A 605 -27.43 12.48 21.43
C SER A 605 -27.98 11.06 21.54
N PHE A 606 -27.71 10.35 22.63
CA PHE A 606 -28.15 8.98 22.87
C PHE A 606 -29.05 8.89 24.09
N LEU A 607 -29.94 7.89 24.09
CA LEU A 607 -30.82 7.55 25.19
C LEU A 607 -30.76 6.03 25.40
N ILE A 608 -30.30 5.60 26.56
CA ILE A 608 -30.05 4.18 26.89
C ILE A 608 -31.00 3.76 28.00
N HIS A 609 -31.66 2.63 27.81
CA HIS A 609 -32.59 2.05 28.78
C HIS A 609 -32.01 0.76 29.34
N PHE A 610 -31.85 0.68 30.66
CA PHE A 610 -31.34 -0.51 31.33
C PHE A 610 -32.50 -1.38 31.80
N THR A 611 -32.45 -2.68 31.46
CA THR A 611 -33.56 -3.61 31.79
C THR A 611 -33.33 -4.38 33.09
N HIS A 612 -32.08 -4.48 33.56
CA HIS A 612 -31.73 -5.29 34.73
C HIS A 612 -30.72 -4.57 35.63
N PRO A 613 -30.91 -4.60 36.97
CA PRO A 613 -29.92 -4.07 37.91
C PRO A 613 -28.57 -4.76 37.75
N SER A 614 -27.54 -4.01 37.35
CA SER A 614 -26.20 -4.53 37.14
C SER A 614 -25.18 -3.39 36.98
N HIS A 615 -23.90 -3.76 36.96
CA HIS A 615 -22.85 -2.89 36.48
C HIS A 615 -22.75 -3.03 34.96
N TYR A 616 -22.73 -1.91 34.26
CA TYR A 616 -22.55 -1.83 32.82
C TYR A 616 -21.30 -1.02 32.48
N TYR A 617 -20.71 -1.32 31.33
CA TYR A 617 -19.70 -0.49 30.71
C TYR A 617 -20.27 0.13 29.45
N LEU A 618 -20.11 1.44 29.34
CA LEU A 618 -20.48 2.23 28.18
C LEU A 618 -19.21 2.59 27.41
N ASP A 619 -19.03 2.01 26.23
CA ASP A 619 -17.94 2.34 25.29
C ASP A 619 -18.50 3.23 24.17
N ILE A 620 -17.88 4.38 23.91
CA ILE A 620 -18.28 5.28 22.82
C ILE A 620 -17.18 5.34 21.77
N SER A 621 -17.53 5.06 20.50
CA SER A 621 -16.62 5.18 19.36
C SER A 621 -17.17 6.13 18.30
N VAL A 622 -16.28 6.93 17.74
CA VAL A 622 -16.60 7.86 16.65
C VAL A 622 -15.99 7.32 15.36
N HIS A 623 -16.81 7.28 14.31
CA HIS A 623 -16.40 6.83 12.99
C HIS A 623 -16.61 7.95 11.97
N LEU A 624 -15.59 8.22 11.15
CA LEU A 624 -15.70 9.10 9.99
C LEU A 624 -16.24 8.32 8.80
N VAL A 625 -17.07 8.95 7.98
CA VAL A 625 -17.58 8.39 6.72
C VAL A 625 -17.06 9.26 5.58
N ASP A 626 -16.36 8.66 4.63
CA ASP A 626 -15.87 9.36 3.44
C ASP A 626 -16.92 9.48 2.33
N GLU A 627 -16.57 10.17 1.24
CA GLU A 627 -17.45 10.33 0.07
C GLU A 627 -17.86 8.99 -0.58
N ASP A 628 -16.97 7.98 -0.52
CA ASP A 628 -17.21 6.63 -1.04
C ASP A 628 -18.09 5.77 -0.11
N GLY A 629 -18.42 6.27 1.08
CA GLY A 629 -19.22 5.57 2.09
C GLY A 629 -18.43 4.59 2.96
N THR A 630 -17.10 4.61 2.90
CA THR A 630 -16.23 3.83 3.78
C THR A 630 -16.22 4.45 5.18
N THR A 631 -16.37 3.60 6.20
CA THR A 631 -16.30 4.01 7.60
C THR A 631 -14.89 3.86 8.15
N TRP A 632 -14.41 4.84 8.89
CA TRP A 632 -13.06 4.90 9.46
C TRP A 632 -13.15 5.19 10.95
N LEU A 633 -12.27 4.62 11.78
CA LEU A 633 -12.26 4.89 13.21
C LEU A 633 -11.48 6.19 13.48
N ALA A 634 -12.09 7.10 14.25
CA ALA A 634 -11.42 8.30 14.73
C ALA A 634 -10.39 7.95 15.81
N THR A 635 -9.09 7.99 15.50
CA THR A 635 -8.01 7.54 16.39
C THR A 635 -7.40 8.64 17.28
N ASN A 636 -8.14 9.71 17.62
CA ASN A 636 -7.66 10.75 18.54
C ASN A 636 -8.20 10.64 19.99
N LEU A 637 -8.79 9.50 20.34
CA LEU A 637 -9.07 9.13 21.73
C LEU A 637 -7.96 8.19 22.20
N ASP A 638 -7.24 8.55 23.26
CA ASP A 638 -6.14 7.80 23.88
C ASP A 638 -6.23 6.26 23.78
N SER A 639 -5.68 5.63 22.73
CA SER A 639 -5.49 4.17 22.55
C SER A 639 -6.67 3.22 22.71
N LYS A 640 -7.80 3.66 23.27
CA LYS A 640 -9.04 2.95 23.52
C LYS A 640 -10.20 3.95 23.55
N PRO A 641 -11.39 3.57 23.06
CA PRO A 641 -12.58 4.38 23.24
C PRO A 641 -12.79 4.64 24.74
N PRO A 642 -13.22 5.85 25.13
CA PRO A 642 -13.50 6.15 26.52
C PRO A 642 -14.61 5.22 27.01
N GLN A 643 -14.38 4.66 28.20
CA GLN A 643 -15.22 3.63 28.81
C GLN A 643 -15.70 4.13 30.16
N TRP A 644 -17.01 4.34 30.31
CA TRP A 644 -17.63 4.70 31.58
C TRP A 644 -18.20 3.46 32.28
N ARG A 645 -18.15 3.48 33.62
CA ARG A 645 -18.85 2.50 34.45
C ARG A 645 -20.22 3.05 34.84
N VAL A 646 -21.28 2.29 34.57
CA VAL A 646 -22.65 2.62 34.95
C VAL A 646 -23.12 1.60 35.98
N LEU A 647 -23.60 2.08 37.13
CA LEU A 647 -24.21 1.28 38.16
C LEU A 647 -25.71 1.53 38.11
N TYR A 648 -26.45 0.54 37.62
CA TYR A 648 -27.90 0.58 37.60
C TYR A 648 -28.40 -0.31 38.74
N ALA A 649 -28.89 0.29 39.81
CA ALA A 649 -29.28 -0.44 41.02
C ALA A 649 -30.51 0.17 41.68
N ILE A 650 -31.10 -0.62 42.58
CA ILE A 650 -32.16 -0.15 43.48
C ILE A 650 -31.50 0.81 44.47
N GLU A 651 -31.98 2.04 44.54
CA GLU A 651 -31.65 2.90 45.68
C GLU A 651 -32.21 2.25 46.93
N ASP A 652 -31.34 1.69 47.78
CA ASP A 652 -31.68 1.39 49.16
C ASP A 652 -30.48 1.67 50.07
N ASN A 653 -30.51 2.89 50.64
CA ASN A 653 -29.91 3.36 51.89
C ASN A 653 -28.36 3.33 52.03
N PRO A 654 -27.77 4.33 52.74
CA PRO A 654 -26.37 4.77 52.63
C PRO A 654 -25.28 3.72 52.76
#